data_AF-A0A649UQ79-F1
#
_entry.id   AF-A0A649UQ79-F1
#
_cell.length_a   1.000
_cell.length_b   1.000
_cell.length_c   1.000
_cell.angle_alpha   90.00
_cell.angle_beta   90.00
_cell.angle_gamma   90.00
#
_symmetry.space_group_name_H-M   'P 1'
#
loop_
_entity.id
_entity.type
_entity.pdbx_description
1 polymer ?
#
loop_
_entity_poly.entity_id
_entity_poly.type
_entity_poly.pdbx_seq_one_letter_code
_entity_poly.pdbx_strand_id
1 'polypeptide(L)'
;MTEPSSHHRNLTPGGHMRFQLLGPLEVIDDGRPLAVNGSKQRAALGFLLLHVNSVVATSTLLKALWPVEMPTTGRKMLQNAVSGLRQLLSPSGYSSDSTVLLTHAPGYLLRAPSDSVDLNRFHDKVNDGRAKLADGDWPRAASTLRDALALWRGPVLADLVELGVDWPVLTTVRNSRLAAIEDYVEAEFACGRYGEVMRELETWVEAEPLRERLCGQLMRALYHNGRQADALGVYRRIRTRMIDSLGLDPGRELQELEQAILNQELVIEHPRPVSPSEPRRPVEITPRPAKRREPSGQIAELKWVSVVVVMTRFGRDVRNAGPEHVDAELQHVAATIREETEQLGGIIGGTIGPLWLALFGPLRCREDDAARAVRAALAIRDRLLRPAGRAGTLTVAVAVATGDALVRRHQGDAGEPPMVTGAVLDRCLRLLTQVPDDEVRVCAETRTASDSEIAYATAGSHDEGSPAVTVLPRQSHARSTAPFVGRDRELGMLLGALNQVGTRSRPHLVTVLGEPGIGKSRLIAEFHHSTSARARFVTGRSSRFETPGTLAALADCVRSYSGISDADTAERADRKLTETVTKLAGDGTRSAWLLSHLRTLLGLGTDAEISRESFPAWRQFLDAASGEEPLVLVVEDLHLAEDLLLDFIDHLTGNAGLFPILVVVTARTELLDRRPTWAGGKAGATTITLDPLSDEDITRLLAILHDGRSTGRALRSYVSHIGGNPLFAGAFARMLRENTAEDAGNPGPPVPQLVHRTVASRLDSLPTGTKAVLVDAAVIRSGIRAAGVSAVGGQAEDEVSGALEHLERHGLLTRVRTREPGVTTYEFRHKLIRDIAYLTIPQAVRADKHQRAATWVELQPGRDALLLAYHRSKSLAATHVPAQRGAEMIPHASVGS
;
A
#
# COMPACT_ATOMS: atom_id res chain seq x y z
N MET A 1 -28.22 -74.53 -20.72
CA MET A 1 -26.99 -74.83 -19.95
C MET A 1 -26.29 -73.50 -19.67
N THR A 2 -26.56 -73.00 -18.47
CA THR A 2 -25.61 -72.44 -17.50
C THR A 2 -24.20 -72.04 -17.97
N GLU A 3 -23.90 -70.75 -17.80
CA GLU A 3 -22.81 -70.24 -16.92
C GLU A 3 -23.14 -68.78 -16.50
N PRO A 4 -23.17 -68.42 -15.21
CA PRO A 4 -23.29 -67.03 -14.76
C PRO A 4 -21.93 -66.48 -14.32
N SER A 5 -21.53 -65.35 -14.92
CA SER A 5 -20.30 -64.64 -14.58
C SER A 5 -20.46 -63.73 -13.37
N SER A 6 -19.44 -63.77 -12.53
CA SER A 6 -19.26 -63.15 -11.23
C SER A 6 -19.13 -61.62 -11.28
N HIS A 7 -20.12 -60.90 -10.74
CA HIS A 7 -19.94 -59.50 -10.32
C HIS A 7 -19.50 -59.47 -8.86
N HIS A 8 -18.23 -59.13 -8.63
CA HIS A 8 -17.74 -58.65 -7.34
C HIS A 8 -18.50 -57.37 -6.95
N ARG A 9 -19.39 -57.50 -5.97
CA ARG A 9 -19.91 -56.38 -5.18
C ARG A 9 -18.75 -55.79 -4.37
N ASN A 10 -18.22 -54.65 -4.79
CA ASN A 10 -17.50 -53.78 -3.88
C ASN A 10 -18.51 -53.21 -2.88
N LEU A 11 -18.51 -53.75 -1.66
CA LEU A 11 -19.14 -53.09 -0.52
C LEU A 11 -18.36 -51.78 -0.25
N THR A 12 -18.99 -50.63 -0.48
CA THR A 12 -18.51 -49.34 0.03
C THR A 12 -18.56 -49.33 1.56
N PRO A 13 -17.47 -48.98 2.26
CA PRO A 13 -17.48 -48.85 3.72
C PRO A 13 -18.17 -47.55 4.15
N GLY A 14 -18.99 -47.64 5.20
CA GLY A 14 -19.48 -46.53 6.05
C GLY A 14 -20.31 -45.46 5.34
N GLY A 15 -21.62 -45.45 5.53
CA GLY A 15 -22.40 -44.28 5.13
C GLY A 15 -22.09 -43.10 6.07
N HIS A 16 -21.86 -41.93 5.49
CA HIS A 16 -21.47 -40.71 6.19
C HIS A 16 -22.55 -39.65 5.97
N MET A 17 -22.90 -38.92 7.03
CA MET A 17 -23.81 -37.78 6.97
C MET A 17 -23.23 -36.68 6.06
N ARG A 18 -24.05 -36.17 5.13
CA ARG A 18 -23.70 -35.12 4.16
C ARG A 18 -24.61 -33.91 4.33
N PHE A 19 -24.01 -32.73 4.22
CA PHE A 19 -24.69 -31.44 4.33
C PHE A 19 -24.61 -30.71 3.00
N GLN A 20 -25.78 -30.30 2.49
CA GLN A 20 -25.88 -29.58 1.24
C GLN A 20 -26.41 -28.15 1.48
N LEU A 21 -25.54 -27.16 1.34
CA LEU A 21 -25.81 -25.74 1.55
C LEU A 21 -25.93 -24.96 0.24
N LEU A 22 -25.39 -25.48 -0.87
CA LEU A 22 -25.37 -24.79 -2.18
C LEU A 22 -26.72 -24.91 -2.89
N GLY A 23 -27.79 -24.46 -2.22
CA GLY A 23 -29.20 -24.68 -2.54
C GLY A 23 -30.02 -24.62 -1.25
N PRO A 24 -31.25 -25.15 -1.21
CA PRO A 24 -31.96 -25.39 0.04
C PRO A 24 -31.11 -26.27 0.99
N LEU A 25 -31.18 -25.99 2.30
CA LEU A 25 -30.45 -26.76 3.30
C LEU A 25 -30.99 -28.19 3.37
N GLU A 26 -30.18 -29.16 2.93
CA GLU A 26 -30.48 -30.59 3.01
C GLU A 26 -29.44 -31.32 3.85
N VAL A 27 -29.91 -32.21 4.71
CA VAL A 27 -29.08 -33.13 5.50
C VAL A 27 -29.40 -34.54 5.02
N ILE A 28 -28.39 -35.28 4.60
CA ILE A 28 -28.53 -36.64 4.07
C ILE A 28 -27.72 -37.58 4.95
N ASP A 29 -28.36 -38.60 5.51
CA ASP A 29 -27.72 -39.62 6.34
C ASP A 29 -27.90 -40.99 5.69
N ASP A 30 -26.80 -41.67 5.39
CA ASP A 30 -26.79 -42.94 4.65
C ASP A 30 -27.64 -42.93 3.36
N GLY A 31 -27.64 -41.79 2.65
CA GLY A 31 -28.42 -41.59 1.43
C GLY A 31 -29.90 -41.28 1.65
N ARG A 32 -30.36 -41.14 2.89
CA ARG A 32 -31.74 -40.76 3.25
C ARG A 32 -31.81 -39.30 3.70
N PRO A 33 -32.75 -38.48 3.20
CA PRO A 33 -32.91 -37.11 3.66
C PRO A 33 -33.44 -37.07 5.11
N LEU A 34 -32.80 -36.29 5.96
CA LEU A 34 -33.20 -36.02 7.34
C LEU A 34 -33.92 -34.66 7.44
N ALA A 35 -35.13 -34.67 8.00
CA ALA A 35 -35.91 -33.46 8.20
C ALA A 35 -35.40 -32.64 9.39
N VAL A 36 -34.84 -31.46 9.12
CA VAL A 36 -34.51 -30.48 10.17
C VAL A 36 -35.75 -29.66 10.49
N ASN A 37 -36.43 -30.01 11.58
CA ASN A 37 -37.71 -29.41 11.96
C ASN A 37 -37.53 -28.01 12.60
N GLY A 38 -38.32 -27.03 12.16
CA GLY A 38 -38.34 -25.67 12.74
C GLY A 38 -37.34 -24.69 12.10
N SER A 39 -37.82 -23.50 11.77
CA SER A 39 -37.05 -22.46 11.06
C SER A 39 -35.79 -22.03 11.81
N LYS A 40 -35.88 -21.84 13.14
CA LYS A 40 -34.72 -21.45 13.96
C LYS A 40 -33.71 -22.57 14.16
N GLN A 41 -34.14 -23.82 14.19
CA GLN A 41 -33.25 -24.98 14.25
C GLN A 41 -32.48 -25.13 12.94
N ARG A 42 -33.17 -24.96 11.81
CA ARG A 42 -32.57 -24.99 10.48
C ARG A 42 -31.60 -23.83 10.26
N ALA A 43 -31.97 -22.62 10.67
CA ALA A 43 -31.09 -21.47 10.62
C ALA A 43 -29.85 -21.66 11.53
N ALA A 44 -30.00 -22.24 12.73
CA ALA A 44 -28.85 -22.50 13.61
C ALA A 44 -27.88 -23.50 12.96
N LEU A 45 -28.40 -24.56 12.35
CA LEU A 45 -27.58 -25.53 11.62
C LEU A 45 -26.91 -24.91 10.40
N GLY A 46 -27.64 -24.17 9.57
CA GLY A 46 -27.10 -23.49 8.40
C GLY A 46 -25.95 -22.54 8.76
N PHE A 47 -26.13 -21.73 9.81
CA PHE A 47 -25.08 -20.82 10.29
C PHE A 47 -23.87 -21.57 10.85
N LEU A 48 -24.08 -22.65 11.60
CA LEU A 48 -22.98 -23.49 12.10
C LEU A 48 -22.22 -24.21 10.99
N LEU A 49 -22.89 -24.63 9.92
CA LEU A 49 -22.27 -25.28 8.77
C LEU A 49 -21.46 -24.29 7.90
N LEU A 50 -21.90 -23.04 7.80
CA LEU A 50 -21.11 -21.95 7.20
C LEU A 50 -19.82 -21.66 7.97
N HIS A 51 -19.77 -22.02 9.25
CA HIS A 51 -18.62 -21.91 10.14
C HIS A 51 -18.16 -23.30 10.66
N VAL A 52 -18.31 -24.34 9.83
CA VAL A 52 -17.97 -25.71 10.22
C VAL A 52 -16.52 -25.80 10.71
N ASN A 53 -16.28 -26.64 11.72
CA ASN A 53 -14.99 -26.81 12.37
C ASN A 53 -14.44 -25.55 13.07
N SER A 54 -15.25 -24.50 13.23
CA SER A 54 -14.92 -23.28 13.99
C SER A 54 -15.89 -23.06 15.16
N VAL A 55 -15.41 -22.46 16.25
CA VAL A 55 -16.26 -22.13 17.41
C VAL A 55 -17.07 -20.87 17.10
N VAL A 56 -18.41 -20.99 17.14
CA VAL A 56 -19.32 -19.87 16.98
C VAL A 56 -19.85 -19.43 18.34
N ALA A 57 -19.55 -18.19 18.74
CA ALA A 57 -20.00 -17.64 20.02
C ALA A 57 -21.54 -17.60 20.12
N THR A 58 -22.09 -17.86 21.32
CA THR A 58 -23.55 -17.83 21.55
C THR A 58 -24.17 -16.50 21.16
N SER A 59 -23.49 -15.38 21.45
CA SER A 59 -23.93 -14.03 21.05
C SER A 59 -24.05 -13.85 19.54
N THR A 60 -23.17 -14.50 18.76
CA THR A 60 -23.16 -14.44 17.29
C THR A 60 -24.32 -15.25 16.71
N LEU A 61 -24.55 -16.46 17.23
CA LEU A 61 -25.73 -17.27 16.85
C LEU A 61 -27.04 -16.57 17.18
N LEU A 62 -27.15 -15.92 18.35
CA LEU A 62 -28.35 -15.17 18.72
C LEU A 62 -28.61 -14.01 17.73
N LYS A 63 -27.59 -13.23 17.38
CA LYS A 63 -27.72 -12.15 16.39
C LYS A 63 -28.08 -12.68 15.00
N ALA A 64 -27.46 -13.79 14.58
CA ALA A 64 -27.76 -14.41 13.29
C ALA A 64 -29.20 -14.93 13.20
N LEU A 65 -29.73 -15.47 14.29
CA LEU A 65 -31.09 -16.00 14.34
C LEU A 65 -32.16 -14.91 14.52
N TRP A 66 -31.83 -13.79 15.18
CA TRP A 66 -32.74 -12.68 15.43
C TRP A 66 -32.06 -11.34 15.13
N PRO A 67 -32.03 -10.91 13.85
CA PRO A 67 -31.30 -9.71 13.43
C PRO A 67 -31.98 -8.38 13.85
N VAL A 68 -33.31 -8.37 14.03
CA VAL A 68 -34.08 -7.17 14.38
C VAL A 68 -34.38 -7.12 15.88
N GLU A 69 -35.21 -8.05 16.38
CA GLU A 69 -35.60 -8.10 17.78
C GLU A 69 -35.53 -9.54 18.30
N MET A 70 -34.73 -9.74 19.35
CA MET A 70 -34.58 -11.03 20.02
C MET A 70 -35.59 -11.12 21.16
N PRO A 71 -36.43 -12.17 21.23
CA PRO A 71 -37.36 -12.34 22.35
C PRO A 71 -36.60 -12.58 23.66
N THR A 72 -37.22 -12.24 24.79
CA THR A 72 -36.66 -12.48 26.15
C THR A 72 -36.31 -13.95 26.39
N THR A 73 -36.98 -14.87 25.70
CA THR A 73 -36.74 -16.32 25.73
C THR A 73 -35.75 -16.81 24.67
N GLY A 74 -35.10 -15.93 23.89
CA GLY A 74 -34.25 -16.28 22.74
C GLY A 74 -33.08 -17.20 23.09
N ARG A 75 -32.43 -17.00 24.24
CA ARG A 75 -31.38 -17.93 24.73
C ARG A 75 -31.91 -19.35 24.95
N LYS A 76 -33.10 -19.48 25.55
CA LYS A 76 -33.76 -20.77 25.78
C LYS A 76 -34.18 -21.41 24.45
N MET A 77 -34.64 -20.62 23.48
CA MET A 77 -34.98 -21.10 22.14
C MET A 77 -33.75 -21.60 21.38
N LEU A 78 -32.60 -20.93 21.49
CA LEU A 78 -31.34 -21.41 20.92
C LEU A 78 -30.88 -22.72 21.57
N GLN A 79 -30.96 -22.84 22.89
CA GLN A 79 -30.64 -24.08 23.59
C GLN A 79 -31.53 -25.25 23.14
N ASN A 80 -32.84 -25.00 22.96
CA ASN A 80 -33.77 -25.99 22.42
C ASN A 80 -33.41 -26.39 20.98
N ALA A 81 -33.08 -25.43 20.12
CA ALA A 81 -32.62 -25.68 18.76
C ALA A 81 -31.35 -26.54 18.74
N VAL A 82 -30.34 -26.22 19.56
CA VAL A 82 -29.10 -26.99 19.68
C VAL A 82 -29.38 -28.40 20.22
N SER A 83 -30.28 -28.55 21.19
CA SER A 83 -30.67 -29.86 21.70
C SER A 83 -31.35 -30.71 20.62
N GLY A 84 -32.24 -30.12 19.83
CA GLY A 84 -32.88 -30.79 18.68
C GLY A 84 -31.87 -31.19 17.60
N LEU A 85 -30.88 -30.33 17.32
CA LEU A 85 -29.79 -30.65 16.39
C LEU A 85 -28.93 -31.80 16.90
N ARG A 86 -28.59 -31.83 18.19
CA ARG A 86 -27.85 -32.95 18.77
C ARG A 86 -28.57 -34.27 18.59
N GLN A 87 -29.88 -34.31 18.84
CA GLN A 87 -30.67 -35.53 18.62
C GLN A 87 -30.67 -35.95 17.15
N LEU A 88 -30.78 -34.99 16.23
CA LEU A 88 -30.77 -35.25 14.78
C LEU A 88 -29.41 -35.71 14.26
N LEU A 89 -28.32 -35.19 14.82
CA LEU A 89 -26.94 -35.51 14.41
C LEU A 89 -26.37 -36.77 15.12
N SER A 90 -27.11 -37.35 16.07
CA SER A 90 -26.66 -38.51 16.86
C SER A 90 -27.14 -39.91 16.43
N PRO A 91 -27.64 -40.22 15.22
CA PRO A 91 -27.90 -41.60 14.85
C PRO A 91 -26.63 -42.26 14.29
N SER A 92 -26.29 -43.43 14.82
CA SER A 92 -25.36 -44.44 14.24
C SER A 92 -23.85 -44.30 14.52
N GLY A 93 -23.43 -44.79 15.70
CA GLY A 93 -22.08 -45.35 15.92
C GLY A 93 -20.95 -44.33 16.12
N TYR A 94 -20.28 -44.40 17.28
CA TYR A 94 -19.06 -43.65 17.56
C TYR A 94 -17.91 -44.13 16.65
N SER A 95 -17.84 -43.59 15.43
CA SER A 95 -16.61 -43.56 14.63
C SER A 95 -15.95 -42.19 14.81
N SER A 96 -14.61 -42.13 14.71
CA SER A 96 -13.85 -40.88 14.84
C SER A 96 -14.18 -39.85 13.75
N ASP A 97 -14.90 -40.25 12.70
CA ASP A 97 -15.39 -39.43 11.59
C ASP A 97 -16.87 -38.99 11.72
N SER A 98 -17.47 -39.13 12.90
CA SER A 98 -18.87 -38.73 13.12
C SER A 98 -19.05 -37.22 13.24
N THR A 99 -20.17 -36.70 12.71
CA THR A 99 -20.52 -35.27 12.85
C THR A 99 -21.04 -35.00 14.25
N VAL A 100 -20.42 -34.06 14.98
CA VAL A 100 -20.75 -33.81 16.39
C VAL A 100 -20.90 -32.31 16.68
N LEU A 101 -21.99 -31.95 17.38
CA LEU A 101 -22.24 -30.58 17.86
C LEU A 101 -21.85 -30.41 19.33
N LEU A 102 -20.68 -29.83 19.58
CA LEU A 102 -20.08 -29.63 20.88
C LEU A 102 -20.44 -28.26 21.49
N THR A 103 -20.64 -28.21 22.80
CA THR A 103 -20.59 -26.94 23.54
C THR A 103 -19.11 -26.64 23.81
N HIS A 104 -18.61 -25.52 23.31
CA HIS A 104 -17.23 -25.10 23.51
C HIS A 104 -17.23 -23.59 23.78
N ALA A 105 -16.84 -23.18 24.99
CA ALA A 105 -16.85 -21.76 25.36
C ALA A 105 -16.06 -20.92 24.33
N PRO A 106 -16.57 -19.73 23.91
CA PRO A 106 -17.78 -19.04 24.37
C PRO A 106 -19.09 -19.39 23.59
N GLY A 107 -19.20 -20.56 22.95
CA GLY A 107 -20.42 -20.97 22.25
C GLY A 107 -20.48 -22.44 21.81
N TYR A 108 -20.66 -22.67 20.52
CA TYR A 108 -20.89 -24.00 19.94
C TYR A 108 -19.95 -24.28 18.78
N LEU A 109 -19.52 -25.54 18.63
CA LEU A 109 -18.67 -26.02 17.55
C LEU A 109 -19.37 -27.20 16.87
N LEU A 110 -19.65 -27.06 15.57
CA LEU A 110 -20.07 -28.18 14.74
C LEU A 110 -18.84 -28.78 14.07
N ARG A 111 -18.46 -29.98 14.49
CA ARG A 111 -17.35 -30.74 13.90
C ARG A 111 -17.91 -31.70 12.86
N ALA A 112 -17.43 -31.61 11.62
CA ALA A 112 -17.79 -32.52 10.54
C ALA A 112 -16.58 -32.72 9.60
N PRO A 113 -16.44 -33.90 8.97
CA PRO A 113 -15.42 -34.11 7.94
C PRO A 113 -15.51 -33.04 6.84
N SER A 114 -14.39 -32.52 6.35
CA SER A 114 -14.39 -31.40 5.40
C SER A 114 -15.16 -31.73 4.12
N ASP A 115 -15.10 -32.97 3.65
CA ASP A 115 -15.79 -33.46 2.45
C ASP A 115 -17.28 -33.78 2.68
N SER A 116 -17.76 -33.74 3.92
CA SER A 116 -19.20 -33.94 4.22
C SER A 116 -20.06 -32.73 3.85
N VAL A 117 -19.46 -31.55 3.70
CA VAL A 117 -20.14 -30.28 3.37
C VAL A 117 -19.86 -29.91 1.91
N ASP A 118 -20.92 -29.76 1.10
CA ASP A 118 -20.82 -29.42 -0.32
C ASP A 118 -20.07 -28.09 -0.60
N LEU A 119 -20.22 -27.09 0.28
CA LEU A 119 -19.51 -25.82 0.22
C LEU A 119 -17.98 -25.99 0.30
N ASN A 120 -17.49 -26.85 1.20
CA ASN A 120 -16.06 -27.14 1.31
C ASN A 120 -15.56 -27.88 0.06
N ARG A 121 -16.32 -28.88 -0.42
CA ARG A 121 -16.01 -29.59 -1.66
C ARG A 121 -15.96 -28.66 -2.88
N PHE A 122 -16.84 -27.67 -2.91
CA PHE A 122 -16.84 -26.63 -3.93
C PHE A 122 -15.54 -25.81 -3.86
N HIS A 123 -15.15 -25.32 -2.69
CA HIS A 123 -13.90 -24.57 -2.52
C HIS A 123 -12.66 -25.42 -2.89
N ASP A 124 -12.60 -26.68 -2.47
CA ASP A 124 -11.49 -27.58 -2.81
C ASP A 124 -11.37 -27.79 -4.33
N LYS A 125 -12.49 -28.03 -5.01
CA LYS A 125 -12.52 -28.19 -6.47
C LYS A 125 -12.16 -26.89 -7.20
N VAL A 126 -12.59 -25.73 -6.71
CA VAL A 126 -12.23 -24.43 -7.30
C VAL A 126 -10.73 -24.19 -7.16
N ASN A 127 -10.14 -24.48 -6.00
CA ASN A 127 -8.70 -24.34 -5.79
C ASN A 127 -7.88 -25.28 -6.68
N ASP A 128 -8.30 -26.54 -6.81
CA ASP A 128 -7.69 -27.51 -7.73
C ASP A 128 -7.84 -27.07 -9.22
N GLY A 129 -9.01 -26.55 -9.58
CA GLY A 129 -9.25 -25.97 -10.92
C GLY A 129 -8.34 -24.78 -11.23
N ARG A 130 -8.15 -23.87 -10.27
CA ARG A 130 -7.25 -22.72 -10.38
C ARG A 130 -5.79 -23.12 -10.45
N ALA A 131 -5.37 -24.14 -9.71
CA ALA A 131 -4.01 -24.68 -9.82
C ALA A 131 -3.75 -25.23 -11.24
N LYS A 132 -4.72 -25.98 -11.80
CA LYS A 132 -4.65 -26.49 -13.17
C LYS A 132 -4.66 -25.37 -14.23
N LEU A 133 -5.41 -24.28 -13.99
CA LEU A 133 -5.32 -23.06 -14.81
C LEU A 133 -3.89 -22.50 -14.75
N ALA A 134 -3.32 -22.29 -13.56
CA ALA A 134 -1.98 -21.73 -13.44
C ALA A 134 -0.89 -22.60 -14.10
N ASP A 135 -1.07 -23.92 -14.09
CA ASP A 135 -0.17 -24.90 -14.72
C ASP A 135 -0.36 -25.03 -16.24
N GLY A 136 -1.39 -24.38 -16.81
CA GLY A 136 -1.71 -24.44 -18.23
C GLY A 136 -2.44 -25.70 -18.71
N ASP A 137 -2.95 -26.53 -17.79
CA ASP A 137 -3.79 -27.70 -18.10
C ASP A 137 -5.27 -27.28 -18.24
N TRP A 138 -5.53 -26.45 -19.26
CA TRP A 138 -6.84 -25.82 -19.51
C TRP A 138 -8.01 -26.82 -19.60
N PRO A 139 -7.90 -27.98 -20.28
CA PRO A 139 -9.00 -28.94 -20.36
C PRO A 139 -9.35 -29.54 -19.00
N ARG A 140 -8.36 -29.89 -18.18
CA ARG A 140 -8.63 -30.41 -16.83
C ARG A 140 -9.12 -29.33 -15.89
N ALA A 141 -8.63 -28.11 -16.01
CA ALA A 141 -9.14 -26.96 -15.28
C ALA A 141 -10.63 -26.74 -15.54
N ALA A 142 -11.02 -26.67 -16.82
CA ALA A 142 -12.41 -26.50 -17.24
C ALA A 142 -13.31 -27.61 -16.68
N SER A 143 -12.89 -28.88 -16.81
CA SER A 143 -13.62 -30.02 -16.24
C SER A 143 -13.77 -29.94 -14.71
N THR A 144 -12.71 -29.56 -14.00
CA THR A 144 -12.72 -29.50 -12.53
C THR A 144 -13.61 -28.36 -12.02
N LEU A 145 -13.55 -27.20 -12.68
CA LEU A 145 -14.40 -26.04 -12.35
C LEU A 145 -15.87 -26.31 -12.69
N ARG A 146 -16.16 -27.00 -13.81
CA ARG A 146 -17.51 -27.45 -14.15
C ARG A 146 -18.07 -28.38 -13.08
N ASP A 147 -17.29 -29.35 -12.61
CA ASP A 147 -17.69 -30.23 -11.51
C ASP A 147 -17.98 -29.45 -10.22
N ALA A 148 -17.22 -28.38 -9.95
CA ALA A 148 -17.44 -27.53 -8.79
C ALA A 148 -18.77 -26.79 -8.90
N LEU A 149 -19.03 -26.17 -10.07
CA LEU A 149 -20.27 -25.45 -10.35
C LEU A 149 -21.50 -26.36 -10.34
N ALA A 150 -21.35 -27.63 -10.73
CA ALA A 150 -22.42 -28.63 -10.68
C ALA A 150 -22.88 -29.00 -9.25
N LEU A 151 -22.12 -28.64 -8.21
CA LEU A 151 -22.56 -28.81 -6.82
C LEU A 151 -23.68 -27.83 -6.44
N TRP A 152 -23.86 -26.75 -7.21
CA TRP A 152 -24.87 -25.74 -6.95
C TRP A 152 -26.24 -26.17 -7.48
N ARG A 153 -27.20 -26.31 -6.57
CA ARG A 153 -28.61 -26.65 -6.83
C ARG A 153 -29.52 -25.40 -6.83
N GLY A 154 -29.01 -24.26 -6.40
CA GLY A 154 -29.74 -22.99 -6.31
C GLY A 154 -28.95 -21.92 -5.54
N PRO A 155 -29.58 -20.82 -5.12
CA PRO A 155 -28.99 -19.87 -4.16
C PRO A 155 -28.55 -20.59 -2.87
N VAL A 156 -27.43 -20.15 -2.28
CA VAL A 156 -26.93 -20.72 -1.03
C VAL A 156 -27.98 -20.56 0.07
N LEU A 157 -28.33 -21.65 0.74
CA LEU A 157 -29.36 -21.71 1.78
C LEU A 157 -30.68 -21.05 1.35
N ALA A 158 -31.14 -21.35 0.13
CA ALA A 158 -32.31 -20.70 -0.49
C ALA A 158 -33.56 -20.69 0.40
N ASP A 159 -33.82 -21.79 1.11
CA ASP A 159 -34.97 -21.93 2.02
C ASP A 159 -34.88 -21.00 3.24
N LEU A 160 -33.67 -20.64 3.68
CA LEU A 160 -33.45 -19.67 4.75
C LEU A 160 -33.50 -18.23 4.23
N VAL A 161 -32.95 -17.98 3.03
CA VAL A 161 -33.02 -16.66 2.37
C VAL A 161 -34.47 -16.26 2.12
N GLU A 162 -35.32 -17.18 1.65
CA GLU A 162 -36.77 -16.95 1.48
C GLU A 162 -37.48 -16.62 2.79
N LEU A 163 -36.94 -17.05 3.94
CA LEU A 163 -37.44 -16.72 5.28
C LEU A 163 -36.88 -15.39 5.82
N GLY A 164 -36.18 -14.61 4.99
CA GLY A 164 -35.62 -13.30 5.35
C GLY A 164 -34.25 -13.35 6.03
N VAL A 165 -33.53 -14.47 5.91
CA VAL A 165 -32.15 -14.55 6.40
C VAL A 165 -31.21 -13.83 5.43
N ASP A 166 -30.51 -12.82 5.92
CA ASP A 166 -29.52 -12.03 5.17
C ASP A 166 -28.19 -11.99 5.92
N TRP A 167 -27.53 -13.15 6.04
CA TRP A 167 -26.20 -13.20 6.67
C TRP A 167 -25.11 -12.74 5.70
N PRO A 168 -24.17 -11.87 6.11
CA PRO A 168 -23.10 -11.37 5.24
C PRO A 168 -22.29 -12.47 4.53
N VAL A 169 -22.09 -13.62 5.20
CA VAL A 169 -21.37 -14.77 4.64
C VAL A 169 -22.06 -15.38 3.41
N LEU A 170 -23.38 -15.25 3.26
CA LEU A 170 -24.12 -15.72 2.07
C LEU A 170 -23.69 -14.94 0.82
N THR A 171 -23.47 -13.63 0.96
CA THR A 171 -22.94 -12.78 -0.12
C THR A 171 -21.51 -13.20 -0.49
N THR A 172 -20.67 -13.54 0.48
CA THR A 172 -19.31 -14.06 0.23
C THR A 172 -19.36 -15.37 -0.56
N VAL A 173 -20.23 -16.32 -0.17
CA VAL A 173 -20.39 -17.60 -0.85
C VAL A 173 -20.95 -17.41 -2.27
N ARG A 174 -21.92 -16.51 -2.46
CA ARG A 174 -22.41 -16.11 -3.79
C ARG A 174 -21.29 -15.54 -4.67
N ASN A 175 -20.47 -14.64 -4.12
CA ASN A 175 -19.35 -14.05 -4.84
C ASN A 175 -18.28 -15.09 -5.23
N SER A 176 -18.07 -16.10 -4.39
CA SER A 176 -17.17 -17.24 -4.67
C SER A 176 -17.67 -18.06 -5.87
N ARG A 177 -18.99 -18.31 -5.99
CA ARG A 177 -19.60 -18.93 -7.18
C ARG A 177 -19.29 -18.16 -8.45
N LEU A 178 -19.52 -16.85 -8.42
CA LEU A 178 -19.36 -15.99 -9.58
C LEU A 178 -17.88 -15.92 -10.01
N ALA A 179 -16.95 -15.90 -9.06
CA ALA A 179 -15.52 -16.00 -9.37
C ALA A 179 -15.16 -17.34 -10.02
N ALA A 180 -15.73 -18.46 -9.53
CA ALA A 180 -15.53 -19.76 -10.14
C ALA A 180 -16.12 -19.87 -11.56
N ILE A 181 -17.24 -19.18 -11.84
CA ILE A 181 -17.80 -19.03 -13.18
C ILE A 181 -16.82 -18.27 -14.09
N GLU A 182 -16.29 -17.14 -13.62
CA GLU A 182 -15.31 -16.34 -14.38
C GLU A 182 -14.05 -17.16 -14.71
N ASP A 183 -13.57 -17.98 -13.77
CA ASP A 183 -12.43 -18.89 -13.97
C ASP A 183 -12.76 -20.02 -14.95
N TYR A 184 -13.97 -20.59 -14.87
CA TYR A 184 -14.44 -21.64 -15.79
C TYR A 184 -14.51 -21.13 -17.23
N VAL A 185 -15.06 -19.93 -17.43
CA VAL A 185 -15.16 -19.31 -18.76
C VAL A 185 -13.78 -19.04 -19.33
N GLU A 186 -12.81 -18.58 -18.52
CA GLU A 186 -11.44 -18.39 -18.98
C GLU A 186 -10.77 -19.71 -19.39
N ALA A 187 -11.00 -20.80 -18.62
CA ALA A 187 -10.50 -22.13 -18.97
C ALA A 187 -11.04 -22.63 -20.33
N GLU A 188 -12.33 -22.35 -20.60
CA GLU A 188 -13.00 -22.70 -21.85
C GLU A 188 -12.49 -21.85 -23.03
N PHE A 189 -12.26 -20.56 -22.81
CA PHE A 189 -11.64 -19.68 -23.81
C PHE A 189 -10.22 -20.09 -24.16
N ALA A 190 -9.40 -20.46 -23.16
CA ALA A 190 -8.05 -20.98 -23.38
C ALA A 190 -8.05 -22.31 -24.17
N CYS A 191 -9.15 -23.07 -24.13
CA CYS A 191 -9.36 -24.24 -24.97
C CYS A 191 -9.90 -23.92 -26.38
N GLY A 192 -10.17 -22.65 -26.69
CA GLY A 192 -10.80 -22.21 -27.93
C GLY A 192 -12.31 -22.50 -28.02
N ARG A 193 -12.97 -22.85 -26.90
CA ARG A 193 -14.38 -23.27 -26.86
C ARG A 193 -15.35 -22.13 -26.56
N TYR A 194 -15.16 -20.98 -27.22
CA TYR A 194 -15.96 -19.76 -27.04
C TYR A 194 -17.46 -19.96 -27.29
N GLY A 195 -17.82 -20.79 -28.27
CA GLY A 195 -19.22 -21.06 -28.62
C GLY A 195 -19.94 -21.96 -27.62
N GLU A 196 -19.22 -22.83 -26.89
CA GLU A 196 -19.83 -23.81 -25.98
C GLU A 196 -20.37 -23.14 -24.71
N VAL A 197 -19.68 -22.12 -24.20
CA VAL A 197 -20.06 -21.38 -22.98
C VAL A 197 -20.96 -20.17 -23.22
N MET A 198 -21.17 -19.77 -24.49
CA MET A 198 -21.86 -18.51 -24.85
C MET A 198 -23.25 -18.38 -24.18
N ARG A 199 -24.09 -19.42 -24.29
CA ARG A 199 -25.47 -19.38 -23.78
C ARG A 199 -25.53 -19.23 -22.27
N GLU A 200 -24.64 -19.93 -21.57
CA GLU A 200 -24.53 -19.86 -20.11
C GLU A 200 -24.02 -18.49 -19.68
N LEU A 201 -23.05 -17.94 -20.42
CA LEU A 201 -22.48 -16.62 -20.18
C LEU A 201 -23.48 -15.47 -20.41
N GLU A 202 -24.32 -15.54 -21.44
CA GLU A 202 -25.44 -14.61 -21.63
C GLU A 202 -26.37 -14.63 -20.41
N THR A 203 -26.72 -15.83 -19.91
CA THR A 203 -27.57 -16.01 -18.73
C THR A 203 -26.94 -15.40 -17.47
N TRP A 204 -25.63 -15.60 -17.26
CA TRP A 204 -24.94 -15.05 -16.09
C TRP A 204 -24.77 -13.53 -16.15
N VAL A 205 -24.52 -12.96 -17.33
CA VAL A 205 -24.43 -11.50 -17.50
C VAL A 205 -25.79 -10.83 -17.30
N GLU A 206 -26.89 -11.47 -17.71
CA GLU A 206 -28.24 -10.97 -17.42
C GLU A 206 -28.54 -10.95 -15.92
N ALA A 207 -28.10 -11.97 -15.19
CA ALA A 207 -28.25 -12.06 -13.75
C ALA A 207 -27.33 -11.09 -12.97
N GLU A 208 -26.11 -10.85 -13.46
CA GLU A 208 -25.07 -10.04 -12.81
C GLU A 208 -24.56 -8.92 -13.73
N PRO A 209 -25.41 -7.93 -14.08
CA PRO A 209 -25.12 -6.99 -15.16
C PRO A 209 -24.11 -5.90 -14.83
N LEU A 210 -23.76 -5.73 -13.55
CA LEU A 210 -22.71 -4.80 -13.10
C LEU A 210 -21.36 -5.51 -12.90
N ARG A 211 -21.28 -6.81 -13.21
CA ARG A 211 -20.05 -7.58 -13.06
C ARG A 211 -19.21 -7.48 -14.34
N GLU A 212 -18.33 -6.48 -14.36
CA GLU A 212 -17.55 -6.08 -15.53
C GLU A 212 -16.79 -7.23 -16.19
N ARG A 213 -16.17 -8.11 -15.39
CA ARG A 213 -15.39 -9.24 -15.91
C ARG A 213 -16.24 -10.23 -16.72
N LEU A 214 -17.42 -10.60 -16.22
CA LEU A 214 -18.38 -11.44 -16.97
C LEU A 214 -18.85 -10.75 -18.25
N CYS A 215 -19.12 -9.45 -18.19
CA CYS A 215 -19.49 -8.66 -19.36
C CYS A 215 -18.36 -8.63 -20.41
N GLY A 216 -17.11 -8.44 -19.96
CA GLY A 216 -15.93 -8.50 -20.83
C GLY A 216 -15.71 -9.88 -21.44
N GLN A 217 -15.94 -10.95 -20.68
CA GLN A 217 -15.90 -12.31 -21.21
C GLN A 217 -16.98 -12.54 -22.28
N LEU A 218 -18.21 -12.02 -22.09
CA LEU A 218 -19.26 -12.09 -23.10
C LEU A 218 -18.90 -11.29 -24.35
N MET A 219 -18.32 -10.11 -24.18
CA MET A 219 -17.82 -9.28 -25.28
C MET A 219 -16.76 -10.04 -26.11
N ARG A 220 -15.78 -10.68 -25.46
CA ARG A 220 -14.76 -11.51 -26.12
C ARG A 220 -15.40 -12.67 -26.87
N ALA A 221 -16.31 -13.41 -26.24
CA ALA A 221 -16.99 -14.53 -26.88
C ALA A 221 -17.77 -14.08 -28.12
N LEU A 222 -18.56 -13.01 -28.01
CA LEU A 222 -19.36 -12.47 -29.12
C LEU A 222 -18.47 -12.00 -30.27
N TYR A 223 -17.37 -11.32 -29.97
CA TYR A 223 -16.40 -10.89 -30.98
C TYR A 223 -15.78 -12.09 -31.72
N HIS A 224 -15.31 -13.13 -31.00
CA HIS A 224 -14.72 -14.33 -31.63
C HIS A 224 -15.72 -15.14 -32.47
N ASN A 225 -17.02 -15.00 -32.22
CA ASN A 225 -18.09 -15.60 -33.04
C ASN A 225 -18.55 -14.68 -34.19
N GLY A 226 -17.82 -13.60 -34.49
CA GLY A 226 -18.13 -12.66 -35.57
C GLY A 226 -19.29 -11.69 -35.25
N ARG A 227 -19.75 -11.64 -34.00
CA ARG A 227 -20.86 -10.79 -33.54
C ARG A 227 -20.36 -9.49 -32.90
N GLN A 228 -19.52 -8.75 -33.63
CA GLN A 228 -18.89 -7.51 -33.13
C GLN A 228 -19.89 -6.45 -32.63
N ALA A 229 -20.98 -6.24 -33.37
CA ALA A 229 -22.02 -5.28 -32.98
C ALA A 229 -22.69 -5.64 -31.65
N ASP A 230 -22.92 -6.93 -31.41
CA ASP A 230 -23.50 -7.41 -30.16
C ASP A 230 -22.52 -7.26 -28.99
N ALA A 231 -21.23 -7.48 -29.22
CA ALA A 231 -20.19 -7.26 -28.22
C ALA A 231 -20.14 -5.79 -27.76
N LEU A 232 -20.14 -4.83 -28.70
CA LEU A 232 -20.23 -3.41 -28.37
C LEU A 232 -21.58 -3.04 -27.73
N GLY A 233 -22.64 -3.77 -28.08
CA GLY A 233 -23.95 -3.68 -27.42
C GLY A 233 -23.90 -4.04 -25.94
N VAL A 234 -23.15 -5.08 -25.55
CA VAL A 234 -22.93 -5.45 -24.14
C VAL A 234 -22.28 -4.29 -23.38
N TYR A 235 -21.21 -3.70 -23.94
CA TYR A 235 -20.51 -2.58 -23.32
C TYR A 235 -21.41 -1.37 -23.07
N ARG A 236 -22.21 -0.97 -24.07
CA ARG A 236 -23.15 0.14 -23.92
C ARG A 236 -24.16 -0.13 -22.80
N ARG A 237 -24.68 -1.36 -22.69
CA ARG A 237 -25.64 -1.73 -21.64
C ARG A 237 -25.05 -1.64 -20.25
N ILE A 238 -23.85 -2.18 -20.02
CA ILE A 238 -23.20 -2.09 -18.71
C ILE A 238 -22.83 -0.64 -18.37
N ARG A 239 -22.31 0.13 -19.33
CA ARG A 239 -22.01 1.55 -19.14
C ARG A 239 -23.22 2.34 -18.69
N THR A 240 -24.36 2.22 -19.39
CA THR A 240 -25.61 2.87 -18.99
C THR A 240 -26.02 2.45 -17.58
N ARG A 241 -25.99 1.15 -17.26
CA ARG A 241 -26.38 0.66 -15.94
C ARG A 241 -25.45 1.14 -14.81
N MET A 242 -24.14 1.24 -15.05
CA MET A 242 -23.17 1.75 -14.07
C MET A 242 -23.33 3.24 -13.80
N ILE A 243 -23.57 4.02 -14.85
CA ILE A 243 -23.86 5.45 -14.71
C ILE A 243 -25.17 5.63 -13.94
N ASP A 244 -26.23 4.93 -14.33
CA ASP A 244 -27.56 5.08 -13.72
C ASP A 244 -27.62 4.57 -12.27
N SER A 245 -26.95 3.46 -11.97
CA SER A 245 -27.04 2.79 -10.65
C SER A 245 -25.98 3.24 -9.66
N LEU A 246 -24.78 3.62 -10.13
CA LEU A 246 -23.61 3.89 -9.28
C LEU A 246 -22.97 5.27 -9.56
N GLY A 247 -23.32 5.96 -10.65
CA GLY A 247 -22.68 7.22 -11.04
C GLY A 247 -21.23 7.07 -11.52
N LEU A 248 -20.85 5.87 -11.96
CA LEU A 248 -19.50 5.52 -12.37
C LEU A 248 -19.47 5.09 -13.85
N ASP A 249 -18.36 5.37 -14.55
CA ASP A 249 -18.05 4.73 -15.84
C ASP A 249 -17.48 3.31 -15.60
N PRO A 250 -17.57 2.39 -16.58
CA PRO A 250 -16.90 1.09 -16.52
C PRO A 250 -15.40 1.21 -16.26
N GLY A 251 -14.82 0.24 -15.58
CA GLY A 251 -13.39 0.13 -15.30
C GLY A 251 -12.53 0.03 -16.56
N ARG A 252 -11.24 0.33 -16.40
CA ARG A 252 -10.28 0.47 -17.49
C ARG A 252 -10.17 -0.77 -18.38
N GLU A 253 -10.17 -1.98 -17.80
CA GLU A 253 -10.08 -3.24 -18.56
C GLU A 253 -11.22 -3.39 -19.58
N LEU A 254 -12.44 -2.98 -19.21
CA LEU A 254 -13.60 -3.08 -20.08
C LEU A 254 -13.62 -1.98 -21.15
N GLN A 255 -13.13 -0.78 -20.82
CA GLN A 255 -12.92 0.31 -21.79
C GLN A 255 -11.86 -0.06 -22.84
N GLU A 256 -10.74 -0.66 -22.41
CA GLU A 256 -9.69 -1.13 -23.32
C GLU A 256 -10.21 -2.24 -24.23
N LEU A 257 -11.06 -3.15 -23.72
CA LEU A 257 -11.69 -4.17 -24.54
C LEU A 257 -12.66 -3.59 -25.57
N GLU A 258 -13.44 -2.55 -25.23
CA GLU A 258 -14.27 -1.83 -26.21
C GLU A 258 -13.40 -1.27 -27.34
N GLN A 259 -12.30 -0.61 -27.02
CA GLN A 259 -11.37 -0.05 -28.00
C GLN A 259 -10.72 -1.12 -28.87
N ALA A 260 -10.27 -2.22 -28.28
CA ALA A 260 -9.69 -3.34 -29.02
C ALA A 260 -10.70 -3.97 -29.98
N ILE A 261 -11.97 -4.07 -29.58
CA ILE A 261 -13.07 -4.55 -30.46
C ILE A 261 -13.36 -3.54 -31.57
N LEU A 262 -13.33 -2.23 -31.30
CA LEU A 262 -13.53 -1.18 -32.32
C LEU A 262 -12.40 -1.18 -33.36
N ASN A 263 -11.16 -1.39 -32.91
CA ASN A 263 -9.96 -1.39 -33.74
C ASN A 263 -9.65 -2.74 -34.41
N GLN A 264 -10.42 -3.79 -34.10
CA GLN A 264 -10.21 -5.18 -34.55
C GLN A 264 -8.84 -5.76 -34.13
N GLU A 265 -8.33 -5.34 -32.96
CA GLU A 265 -7.00 -5.71 -32.45
C GLU A 265 -7.00 -7.03 -31.66
N LEU A 266 -8.17 -7.61 -31.38
CA LEU A 266 -8.29 -8.93 -30.76
C LEU A 266 -7.94 -10.02 -31.79
N VAL A 267 -6.76 -10.62 -31.66
CA VAL A 267 -6.28 -11.70 -32.54
C VAL A 267 -7.18 -12.93 -32.38
N ILE A 268 -7.78 -13.40 -33.48
CA ILE A 268 -8.51 -14.67 -33.53
C ILE A 268 -7.48 -15.79 -33.59
N GLU A 269 -7.00 -16.26 -32.45
CA GLU A 269 -6.25 -17.51 -32.39
C GLU A 269 -7.24 -18.68 -32.48
N HIS A 270 -7.34 -19.29 -33.66
CA HIS A 270 -7.86 -20.65 -33.75
C HIS A 270 -6.81 -21.59 -33.17
N PRO A 271 -7.10 -22.35 -32.08
CA PRO A 271 -6.18 -23.39 -31.65
C PRO A 271 -6.09 -24.40 -32.79
N ARG A 272 -4.93 -24.51 -33.42
CA ARG A 272 -4.65 -25.65 -34.30
C ARG A 272 -4.74 -26.90 -33.43
N PRO A 273 -5.43 -27.96 -33.87
CA PRO A 273 -5.48 -29.20 -33.13
C PRO A 273 -4.04 -29.69 -32.91
N VAL A 274 -3.64 -29.71 -31.64
CA VAL A 274 -2.36 -30.27 -31.23
C VAL A 274 -2.42 -31.75 -31.59
N SER A 275 -1.67 -32.17 -32.61
CA SER A 275 -1.55 -33.59 -32.94
C SER A 275 -0.97 -34.32 -31.73
N PRO A 276 -1.42 -35.56 -31.42
CA PRO A 276 -0.92 -36.30 -30.28
C PRO A 276 0.59 -36.47 -30.45
N SER A 277 1.37 -35.84 -29.56
CA SER A 277 2.80 -36.04 -29.50
C SER A 277 3.07 -37.50 -29.15
N GLU A 278 3.81 -38.20 -30.02
CA GLU A 278 4.33 -39.55 -29.78
C GLU A 278 5.00 -39.67 -28.39
N PRO A 279 4.93 -40.85 -27.76
CA PRO A 279 5.52 -41.07 -26.44
C PRO A 279 7.04 -40.87 -26.52
N ARG A 280 7.52 -39.77 -25.93
CA ARG A 280 8.95 -39.55 -25.71
C ARG A 280 9.49 -40.65 -24.79
N ARG A 281 10.51 -41.37 -25.27
CA ARG A 281 11.28 -42.35 -24.49
C ARG A 281 11.82 -41.70 -23.20
N PRO A 282 11.93 -42.45 -22.09
CA PRO A 282 12.45 -41.92 -20.83
C PRO A 282 13.91 -41.50 -21.02
N VAL A 283 14.20 -40.22 -20.80
CA VAL A 283 15.57 -39.73 -20.60
C VAL A 283 15.92 -39.98 -19.14
N GLU A 284 17.02 -40.67 -18.93
CA GLU A 284 17.59 -41.00 -17.63
C GLU A 284 17.98 -39.70 -16.89
N ILE A 285 17.33 -39.45 -15.75
CA ILE A 285 17.56 -38.24 -14.94
C ILE A 285 18.73 -38.52 -13.99
N THR A 286 19.91 -37.97 -14.29
CA THR A 286 20.92 -37.74 -13.25
C THR A 286 20.46 -36.60 -12.33
N PRO A 287 20.61 -36.72 -11.00
CA PRO A 287 20.06 -35.76 -10.05
C PRO A 287 20.78 -34.41 -10.14
N ARG A 288 20.07 -33.38 -10.61
CA ARG A 288 20.47 -31.97 -10.54
C ARG A 288 20.09 -31.45 -9.14
N PRO A 289 20.94 -30.65 -8.47
CA PRO A 289 20.67 -30.18 -7.11
C PRO A 289 19.36 -29.39 -7.07
N ALA A 290 18.55 -29.70 -6.06
CA ALA A 290 17.19 -29.20 -5.89
C ALA A 290 17.15 -27.65 -5.95
N LYS A 291 16.47 -27.11 -6.96
CA LYS A 291 15.99 -25.73 -6.91
C LYS A 291 15.03 -25.62 -5.72
N ARG A 292 15.39 -24.80 -4.74
CA ARG A 292 14.50 -24.33 -3.68
C ARG A 292 13.32 -23.63 -4.37
N ARG A 293 12.20 -24.33 -4.56
CA ARG A 293 10.93 -23.70 -4.97
C ARG A 293 10.55 -22.74 -3.85
N GLU A 294 10.59 -21.44 -4.11
CA GLU A 294 9.85 -20.50 -3.25
C GLU A 294 8.36 -20.86 -3.37
N PRO A 295 7.59 -20.80 -2.27
CA PRO A 295 6.16 -21.07 -2.31
C PRO A 295 5.49 -20.11 -3.29
N SER A 296 4.84 -20.67 -4.30
CA SER A 296 4.07 -19.97 -5.32
C SER A 296 3.07 -19.03 -4.66
N GLY A 297 3.28 -17.72 -4.82
CA GLY A 297 2.43 -16.66 -4.28
C GLY A 297 3.13 -15.67 -3.35
N GLN A 298 4.36 -15.90 -2.89
CA GLN A 298 5.07 -14.92 -2.04
C GLN A 298 5.92 -13.94 -2.87
N ILE A 299 5.70 -12.64 -2.69
CA ILE A 299 6.59 -11.58 -3.18
C ILE A 299 7.53 -11.20 -2.03
N ALA A 300 8.84 -11.26 -2.29
CA ALA A 300 9.88 -10.82 -1.36
C ALA A 300 10.59 -9.59 -1.94
N GLU A 301 10.63 -8.50 -1.18
CA GLU A 301 11.31 -7.25 -1.56
C GLU A 301 12.23 -6.77 -0.43
N LEU A 302 13.41 -6.26 -0.77
CA LEU A 302 14.22 -5.51 0.18
C LEU A 302 13.70 -4.08 0.25
N LYS A 303 13.26 -3.66 1.45
CA LYS A 303 12.70 -2.34 1.69
C LYS A 303 13.32 -1.67 2.90
N TRP A 304 13.37 -0.35 2.84
CA TRP A 304 13.71 0.48 3.97
C TRP A 304 12.46 0.69 4.84
N VAL A 305 12.45 0.14 6.06
CA VAL A 305 11.29 0.15 6.96
C VAL A 305 11.68 0.71 8.33
N SER A 306 10.70 1.27 9.03
CA SER A 306 10.85 1.63 10.45
C SER A 306 10.02 0.69 11.31
N VAL A 307 10.68 0.09 12.28
CA VAL A 307 10.11 -0.88 13.22
C VAL A 307 9.96 -0.19 14.56
N VAL A 308 8.77 -0.26 15.15
CA VAL A 308 8.48 0.18 16.50
C VAL A 308 8.16 -1.06 17.32
N VAL A 309 8.86 -1.25 18.43
CA VAL A 309 8.54 -2.30 19.40
C VAL A 309 8.14 -1.65 20.72
N VAL A 310 6.92 -1.95 21.18
CA VAL A 310 6.37 -1.48 22.45
C VAL A 310 6.33 -2.66 23.42
N MET A 311 6.88 -2.47 24.61
CA MET A 311 6.82 -3.43 25.71
C MET A 311 6.02 -2.82 26.85
N THR A 312 4.96 -3.49 27.27
CA THR A 312 4.14 -3.06 28.41
C THR A 312 4.31 -3.97 29.61
N ARG A 313 4.39 -3.39 30.81
CA ARG A 313 4.50 -4.15 32.06
C ARG A 313 3.48 -3.65 33.07
N PHE A 314 2.60 -4.53 33.52
CA PHE A 314 1.67 -4.22 34.61
C PHE A 314 2.36 -4.31 35.97
N GLY A 315 2.06 -3.34 36.84
CA GLY A 315 2.40 -3.34 38.26
C GLY A 315 1.76 -4.52 39.00
N ARG A 316 2.27 -4.81 40.21
CA ARG A 316 1.86 -5.98 41.00
C ARG A 316 0.38 -5.98 41.34
N ASP A 317 -0.22 -4.81 41.55
CA ASP A 317 -1.63 -4.68 41.96
C ASP A 317 -2.60 -5.11 40.86
N VAL A 318 -2.32 -4.75 39.60
CA VAL A 318 -3.15 -5.16 38.44
C VAL A 318 -3.01 -6.66 38.17
N ARG A 319 -1.81 -7.23 38.33
CA ARG A 319 -1.58 -8.67 38.16
C ARG A 319 -2.35 -9.52 39.18
N ASN A 320 -2.66 -8.96 40.34
CA ASN A 320 -3.37 -9.64 41.43
C ASN A 320 -4.89 -9.42 41.39
N ALA A 321 -5.40 -8.54 40.52
CA ALA A 321 -6.81 -8.15 40.45
C ALA A 321 -7.73 -9.17 39.70
N GLY A 322 -7.21 -10.36 39.38
CA GLY A 322 -7.93 -11.42 38.66
C GLY A 322 -7.86 -11.30 37.13
N PRO A 323 -8.12 -12.40 36.40
CA PRO A 323 -7.87 -12.49 34.95
C PRO A 323 -8.73 -11.55 34.11
N GLU A 324 -9.96 -11.24 34.52
CA GLU A 324 -10.87 -10.36 33.79
C GLU A 324 -10.40 -8.89 33.79
N HIS A 325 -9.83 -8.42 34.91
CA HIS A 325 -9.29 -7.06 35.00
C HIS A 325 -8.02 -6.91 34.16
N VAL A 326 -7.15 -7.93 34.16
CA VAL A 326 -5.95 -7.96 33.31
C VAL A 326 -6.33 -7.96 31.82
N ASP A 327 -7.36 -8.73 31.42
CA ASP A 327 -7.83 -8.76 30.04
C ASP A 327 -8.41 -7.40 29.59
N ALA A 328 -9.23 -6.75 30.42
CA ALA A 328 -9.77 -5.42 30.12
C ALA A 328 -8.66 -4.36 29.95
N GLU A 329 -7.62 -4.39 30.81
CA GLU A 329 -6.46 -3.50 30.68
C GLU A 329 -5.63 -3.82 29.43
N LEU A 330 -5.44 -5.09 29.09
CA LEU A 330 -4.77 -5.50 27.84
C LEU A 330 -5.54 -5.05 26.60
N GLN A 331 -6.87 -5.12 26.60
CA GLN A 331 -7.71 -4.62 25.51
C GLN A 331 -7.57 -3.10 25.34
N HIS A 332 -7.50 -2.34 26.44
CA HIS A 332 -7.29 -0.90 26.40
C HIS A 332 -5.91 -0.51 25.84
N VAL A 333 -4.87 -1.22 26.29
CA VAL A 333 -3.50 -1.07 25.76
C VAL A 333 -3.46 -1.40 24.27
N ALA A 334 -4.08 -2.51 23.87
CA ALA A 334 -4.15 -2.96 22.48
C ALA A 334 -4.85 -1.93 21.58
N ALA A 335 -5.99 -1.37 22.04
CA ALA A 335 -6.73 -0.35 21.32
C ALA A 335 -5.88 0.92 21.14
N THR A 336 -5.21 1.38 22.20
CA THR A 336 -4.35 2.57 22.17
C THR A 336 -3.18 2.40 21.21
N ILE A 337 -2.45 1.29 21.30
CA ILE A 337 -1.30 1.01 20.42
C ILE A 337 -1.75 0.96 18.95
N ARG A 338 -2.89 0.32 18.68
CA ARG A 338 -3.44 0.20 17.33
C ARG A 338 -3.85 1.56 16.78
N GLU A 339 -4.65 2.32 17.52
CA GLU A 339 -5.19 3.62 17.11
C GLU A 339 -4.06 4.61 16.77
N GLU A 340 -3.09 4.79 17.66
CA GLU A 340 -1.96 5.72 17.45
C GLU A 340 -1.05 5.27 16.28
N THR A 341 -0.86 3.96 16.12
CA THR A 341 -0.08 3.41 14.99
C THR A 341 -0.79 3.63 13.66
N GLU A 342 -2.08 3.28 13.58
CA GLU A 342 -2.89 3.39 12.36
C GLU A 342 -3.16 4.85 11.98
N GLN A 343 -3.36 5.74 12.96
CA GLN A 343 -3.54 7.18 12.75
C GLN A 343 -2.32 7.79 12.06
N LEU A 344 -1.12 7.36 12.43
CA LEU A 344 0.12 7.75 11.77
C LEU A 344 0.46 6.85 10.58
N GLY A 345 -0.49 6.01 10.12
CA GLY A 345 -0.43 5.12 8.96
C GLY A 345 0.66 4.06 8.99
N GLY A 346 1.02 3.61 10.19
CA GLY A 346 1.70 2.34 10.41
C GLY A 346 0.70 1.18 10.45
N ILE A 347 1.22 -0.04 10.51
CA ILE A 347 0.42 -1.27 10.66
C ILE A 347 0.96 -2.11 11.81
N ILE A 348 0.08 -2.87 12.46
CA ILE A 348 0.49 -3.83 13.50
C ILE A 348 1.02 -5.09 12.81
N GLY A 349 2.32 -5.37 12.99
CA GLY A 349 2.99 -6.56 12.47
C GLY A 349 2.73 -7.81 13.31
N GLY A 350 2.33 -7.65 14.57
CA GLY A 350 1.96 -8.76 15.45
C GLY A 350 2.15 -8.45 16.94
N THR A 351 1.74 -9.39 17.79
CA THR A 351 1.87 -9.31 19.25
C THR A 351 2.44 -10.61 19.81
N ILE A 352 3.41 -10.52 20.70
CA ILE A 352 4.04 -11.65 21.40
C ILE A 352 4.04 -11.35 22.90
N GLY A 353 2.99 -11.78 23.61
CA GLY A 353 2.82 -11.49 25.04
C GLY A 353 2.74 -9.98 25.29
N PRO A 354 3.63 -9.39 26.11
CA PRO A 354 3.65 -7.94 26.37
C PRO A 354 4.31 -7.12 25.25
N LEU A 355 4.84 -7.76 24.20
CA LEU A 355 5.54 -7.10 23.10
C LEU A 355 4.59 -6.88 21.92
N TRP A 356 4.57 -5.65 21.43
CA TRP A 356 3.81 -5.23 20.26
C TRP A 356 4.76 -4.77 19.18
N LEU A 357 4.57 -5.26 17.96
CA LEU A 357 5.34 -4.89 16.79
C LEU A 357 4.49 -4.01 15.87
N ALA A 358 4.94 -2.79 15.63
CA ALA A 358 4.37 -1.89 14.64
C ALA A 358 5.39 -1.59 13.53
N LEU A 359 4.91 -1.47 12.30
CA LEU A 359 5.71 -1.35 11.09
C LEU A 359 5.29 -0.12 10.29
N PHE A 360 6.26 0.68 9.87
CA PHE A 360 6.09 1.85 9.00
C PHE A 360 6.91 1.63 7.72
N GLY A 361 6.29 1.93 6.57
CA GLY A 361 6.87 1.69 5.24
C GLY A 361 6.82 0.26 4.66
N PRO A 362 6.17 -0.78 5.25
CA PRO A 362 6.29 -2.13 4.70
C PRO A 362 5.56 -2.31 3.36
N LEU A 363 4.45 -1.60 3.15
CA LEU A 363 3.68 -1.64 1.89
C LEU A 363 4.17 -0.58 0.90
N ARG A 364 4.36 0.67 1.36
CA ARG A 364 4.89 1.79 0.58
C ARG A 364 5.87 2.57 1.45
N CYS A 365 7.13 2.60 1.04
CA CYS A 365 8.17 3.39 1.68
C CYS A 365 7.90 4.89 1.49
N ARG A 366 7.94 5.65 2.58
CA ARG A 366 7.82 7.11 2.60
C ARG A 366 9.04 7.74 3.23
N GLU A 367 9.33 8.96 2.78
CA GLU A 367 10.48 9.73 3.26
C GLU A 367 10.40 10.03 4.78
N ASP A 368 9.17 10.15 5.31
CA ASP A 368 8.86 10.51 6.69
C ASP A 368 8.53 9.30 7.61
N ASP A 369 8.67 8.06 7.12
CA ASP A 369 8.30 6.86 7.89
C ASP A 369 9.03 6.75 9.24
N ALA A 370 10.29 7.18 9.31
CA ALA A 370 11.04 7.22 10.56
C ALA A 370 10.45 8.25 11.54
N ALA A 371 10.10 9.45 11.05
CA ALA A 371 9.49 10.48 11.87
C ALA A 371 8.11 10.05 12.37
N ARG A 372 7.30 9.43 11.50
CA ARG A 372 5.99 8.86 11.84
C ARG A 372 6.11 7.76 12.89
N ALA A 373 7.06 6.85 12.74
CA ALA A 373 7.32 5.78 13.70
C ALA A 373 7.68 6.33 15.10
N VAL A 374 8.52 7.37 15.15
CA VAL A 374 8.90 8.00 16.42
C VAL A 374 7.75 8.79 17.03
N ARG A 375 6.93 9.49 16.23
CA ARG A 375 5.72 10.16 16.73
C ARG A 375 4.71 9.17 17.30
N ALA A 376 4.51 8.02 16.64
CA ALA A 376 3.63 6.97 17.13
C ALA A 376 4.14 6.42 18.46
N ALA A 377 5.45 6.17 18.57
CA ALA A 377 6.07 5.73 19.82
C ALA A 377 5.81 6.72 20.98
N LEU A 378 5.89 8.03 20.72
CA LEU A 378 5.63 9.06 21.73
C LEU A 378 4.15 9.17 22.08
N ALA A 379 3.27 9.16 21.08
CA ALA A 379 1.83 9.24 21.30
C ALA A 379 1.32 8.02 22.09
N ILE A 380 1.81 6.82 21.76
CA ILE A 380 1.54 5.59 22.51
C ILE A 380 2.00 5.73 23.96
N ARG A 381 3.26 6.13 24.18
CA ARG A 381 3.81 6.33 25.53
C ARG A 381 2.95 7.35 26.30
N ASP A 382 2.76 8.54 25.74
CA ASP A 382 2.10 9.65 26.42
C ASP A 382 0.64 9.32 26.75
N ARG A 383 -0.08 8.65 25.83
CA ARG A 383 -1.48 8.25 26.04
C ARG A 383 -1.62 7.13 27.07
N LEU A 384 -0.69 6.17 27.09
CA LEU A 384 -0.67 5.10 28.10
C LEU A 384 -0.24 5.61 29.49
N LEU A 385 0.56 6.69 29.56
CA LEU A 385 1.01 7.31 30.81
C LEU A 385 0.11 8.45 31.33
N ARG A 386 -0.90 8.90 30.55
CA ARG A 386 -1.80 9.97 30.98
C ARG A 386 -2.53 9.59 32.28
N PRO A 387 -2.59 10.50 33.27
CA PRO A 387 -3.14 10.19 34.58
C PRO A 387 -4.68 10.13 34.55
N ALA A 388 -5.23 8.95 34.25
CA ALA A 388 -6.63 8.62 34.54
C ALA A 388 -6.78 8.09 35.99
N GLY A 389 -6.07 8.69 36.96
CA GLY A 389 -6.03 8.23 38.36
C GLY A 389 -5.18 6.98 38.62
N ARG A 390 -4.22 6.66 37.73
CA ARG A 390 -3.48 5.38 37.65
C ARG A 390 -1.96 5.53 37.73
N ALA A 391 -1.45 6.37 38.65
CA ALA A 391 0.00 6.43 38.85
C ALA A 391 0.52 5.08 39.40
N GLY A 392 1.37 4.38 38.63
CA GLY A 392 2.11 3.20 39.08
C GLY A 392 1.58 1.82 38.67
N THR A 393 0.55 1.72 37.81
CA THR A 393 -0.05 0.43 37.41
C THR A 393 0.45 -0.17 36.10
N LEU A 394 1.08 0.63 35.23
CA LEU A 394 1.57 0.23 33.90
C LEU A 394 2.86 1.00 33.59
N THR A 395 3.93 0.30 33.22
CA THR A 395 5.13 0.92 32.63
C THR A 395 5.27 0.53 31.16
N VAL A 396 5.82 1.44 30.36
CA VAL A 396 5.93 1.29 28.91
C VAL A 396 7.35 1.58 28.45
N ALA A 397 7.98 0.65 27.76
CA ALA A 397 9.28 0.86 27.11
C ALA A 397 9.12 0.74 25.60
N VAL A 398 9.61 1.73 24.83
CA VAL A 398 9.48 1.73 23.37
C VAL A 398 10.83 1.89 22.68
N ALA A 399 11.09 1.05 21.68
CA ALA A 399 12.25 1.15 20.81
C ALA A 399 11.84 1.38 19.37
N VAL A 400 12.56 2.24 18.64
CA VAL A 400 12.36 2.50 17.21
C VAL A 400 13.65 2.32 16.42
N ALA A 401 13.65 1.41 15.45
CA ALA A 401 14.79 1.19 14.56
C ALA A 401 14.37 1.28 13.10
N THR A 402 15.21 1.95 12.30
CA THR A 402 14.99 2.14 10.86
C THR A 402 16.14 1.53 10.08
N GLY A 403 15.85 0.83 8.99
CA GLY A 403 16.87 0.21 8.14
C GLY A 403 16.31 -0.75 7.09
N ASP A 404 17.22 -1.44 6.39
CA ASP A 404 16.87 -2.44 5.40
C ASP A 404 16.26 -3.70 6.05
N ALA A 405 15.13 -4.14 5.51
CA ALA A 405 14.49 -5.39 5.85
C ALA A 405 13.99 -6.12 4.62
N LEU A 406 13.94 -7.45 4.70
CA LEU A 406 13.25 -8.27 3.74
C LEU A 406 11.76 -8.31 4.13
N VAL A 407 10.92 -7.77 3.25
CA VAL A 407 9.46 -7.75 3.41
C VAL A 407 8.89 -8.85 2.53
N ARG A 408 8.16 -9.80 3.13
CA ARG A 408 7.46 -10.88 2.43
C ARG A 408 5.95 -10.68 2.52
N ARG A 409 5.26 -10.84 1.39
CA ARG A 409 3.80 -10.74 1.28
C ARG A 409 3.23 -11.85 0.40
N HIS A 410 2.07 -12.39 0.76
CA HIS A 410 1.29 -13.27 -0.11
C HIS A 410 0.50 -12.48 -1.17
N GLN A 411 0.57 -12.90 -2.42
CA GLN A 411 -0.32 -12.46 -3.49
C GLN A 411 -1.73 -12.98 -3.21
N GLY A 412 -2.72 -12.07 -3.22
CA GLY A 412 -4.13 -12.42 -3.05
C GLY A 412 -4.70 -12.21 -1.65
N ASP A 413 -3.87 -11.98 -0.63
CA ASP A 413 -4.34 -11.71 0.73
C ASP A 413 -4.22 -10.22 1.07
N ALA A 414 -5.36 -9.53 1.07
CA ALA A 414 -5.43 -8.11 1.39
C ALA A 414 -5.49 -7.85 2.91
N GLY A 415 -5.62 -8.89 3.74
CA GLY A 415 -5.85 -8.77 5.18
C GLY A 415 -4.67 -9.13 6.09
N GLU A 416 -3.71 -9.95 5.66
CA GLU A 416 -2.58 -10.33 6.51
C GLU A 416 -1.45 -9.28 6.52
N PRO A 417 -0.89 -8.95 7.71
CA PRO A 417 0.24 -8.03 7.80
C PRO A 417 1.49 -8.65 7.16
N PRO A 418 2.29 -7.86 6.43
CA PRO A 418 3.51 -8.34 5.79
C PRO A 418 4.53 -8.79 6.84
N MET A 419 5.23 -9.89 6.56
CA MET A 419 6.29 -10.39 7.42
C MET A 419 7.58 -9.62 7.14
N VAL A 420 8.17 -9.05 8.19
CA VAL A 420 9.42 -8.28 8.12
C VAL A 420 10.51 -9.08 8.83
N THR A 421 11.59 -9.39 8.10
CA THR A 421 12.78 -10.06 8.67
C THR A 421 14.05 -9.29 8.32
N GLY A 422 15.07 -9.38 9.17
CA GLY A 422 16.38 -8.77 8.92
C GLY A 422 16.95 -8.02 10.12
N ALA A 423 18.14 -7.46 9.92
CA ALA A 423 18.97 -6.87 10.98
C ALA A 423 18.29 -5.68 11.70
N VAL A 424 17.35 -4.99 11.07
CA VAL A 424 16.61 -3.88 11.69
C VAL A 424 15.72 -4.34 12.85
N LEU A 425 15.07 -5.51 12.72
CA LEU A 425 14.23 -6.06 13.80
C LEU A 425 15.11 -6.50 14.97
N ASP A 426 16.21 -7.21 14.69
CA ASP A 426 17.16 -7.63 15.73
C ASP A 426 17.78 -6.43 16.45
N ARG A 427 18.07 -5.35 15.72
CA ARG A 427 18.56 -4.09 16.29
C ARG A 427 17.50 -3.42 17.16
N CYS A 428 16.24 -3.40 16.73
CA CYS A 428 15.14 -2.84 17.51
C CYS A 428 14.94 -3.59 18.83
N LEU A 429 14.96 -4.93 18.78
CA LEU A 429 14.84 -5.78 19.97
C LEU A 429 16.05 -5.63 20.92
N ARG A 430 17.28 -5.53 20.39
CA ARG A 430 18.46 -5.21 21.21
C ARG A 430 18.39 -3.83 21.84
N LEU A 431 17.87 -2.83 21.12
CA LEU A 431 17.69 -1.49 21.66
C LEU A 431 16.68 -1.51 22.81
N LEU A 432 15.58 -2.25 22.66
CA LEU A 432 14.50 -2.36 23.64
C LEU A 432 14.97 -2.88 25.01
N THR A 433 15.94 -3.81 25.05
CA THR A 433 16.46 -4.33 26.33
C THR A 433 17.19 -3.26 27.15
N GLN A 434 17.58 -2.16 26.52
CA GLN A 434 18.28 -1.04 27.13
C GLN A 434 17.34 0.15 27.42
N VAL A 435 16.06 0.08 27.06
CA VAL A 435 15.08 1.16 27.27
C VAL A 435 14.60 1.15 28.73
N PRO A 436 14.82 2.24 29.49
CA PRO A 436 14.20 2.42 30.80
C PRO A 436 12.67 2.43 30.68
N ASP A 437 12.00 2.10 31.77
CA ASP A 437 10.56 2.24 31.85
C ASP A 437 10.16 3.71 31.58
N ASP A 438 9.10 3.89 30.81
CA ASP A 438 8.47 5.16 30.42
C ASP A 438 9.32 6.02 29.47
N GLU A 439 10.28 5.42 28.77
CA GLU A 439 11.10 6.08 27.75
C GLU A 439 10.88 5.52 26.33
N VAL A 440 11.21 6.36 25.34
CA VAL A 440 11.31 5.99 23.93
C VAL A 440 12.78 6.16 23.51
N ARG A 441 13.38 5.11 22.93
CA ARG A 441 14.73 5.19 22.36
C ARG A 441 14.73 4.85 20.87
N VAL A 442 15.67 5.45 20.15
CA VAL A 442 15.80 5.29 18.69
C VAL A 442 17.23 4.89 18.29
N CYS A 443 17.40 4.15 17.19
CA CYS A 443 18.73 3.89 16.63
C CYS A 443 19.29 5.11 15.87
N ALA A 444 20.59 5.08 15.54
CA ALA A 444 21.28 6.19 14.86
C ALA A 444 20.68 6.52 13.48
N GLU A 445 20.27 5.51 12.72
CA GLU A 445 19.62 5.67 11.42
C GLU A 445 18.24 6.30 11.56
N THR A 446 17.44 5.90 12.55
CA THR A 446 16.17 6.54 12.86
C THR A 446 16.39 8.02 13.18
N ARG A 447 17.33 8.35 14.08
CA ARG A 447 17.65 9.74 14.43
C ARG A 447 18.01 10.57 13.20
N THR A 448 18.93 10.08 12.37
CA THR A 448 19.36 10.77 11.14
C THR A 448 18.22 10.89 10.13
N ALA A 449 17.26 9.96 10.16
CA ALA A 449 16.12 9.95 9.28
C ALA A 449 15.03 10.95 9.66
N SER A 450 14.93 11.33 10.94
CA SER A 450 13.89 12.22 11.47
C SER A 450 14.40 13.47 12.18
N ASP A 451 15.70 13.77 12.14
CA ASP A 451 16.32 14.94 12.79
C ASP A 451 15.72 16.29 12.37
N SER A 452 15.26 16.41 11.13
CA SER A 452 14.60 17.59 10.59
C SER A 452 13.23 17.87 11.21
N GLU A 453 12.60 16.86 11.80
CA GLU A 453 11.23 16.96 12.34
C GLU A 453 11.14 16.73 13.85
N ILE A 454 12.13 16.04 14.40
CA ILE A 454 12.13 15.51 15.75
C ILE A 454 13.39 15.96 16.46
N ALA A 455 13.21 16.62 17.60
CA ALA A 455 14.31 17.04 18.45
C ALA A 455 14.73 15.90 19.39
N TYR A 456 16.00 15.89 19.77
CA TYR A 456 16.71 14.70 20.22
C TYR A 456 17.75 15.07 21.29
N ALA A 457 17.71 14.43 22.46
CA ALA A 457 18.70 14.60 23.53
C ALA A 457 19.60 13.35 23.66
N THR A 458 20.91 13.52 23.81
CA THR A 458 21.86 12.40 24.00
C THR A 458 21.73 11.80 25.40
N ALA A 459 21.35 10.52 25.50
CA ALA A 459 21.41 9.77 26.75
C ALA A 459 22.87 9.49 27.14
N GLY A 460 23.15 9.50 28.45
CA GLY A 460 24.46 9.16 29.02
C GLY A 460 24.91 7.74 28.64
N SER A 461 26.21 7.58 28.42
CA SER A 461 26.83 6.33 27.96
C SER A 461 26.81 5.24 29.03
N HIS A 462 26.10 4.15 28.78
CA HIS A 462 26.37 2.83 29.37
C HIS A 462 26.52 1.83 28.22
N ASP A 463 27.78 1.41 28.00
CA ASP A 463 28.37 0.41 27.09
C ASP A 463 27.72 -0.05 25.77
N GLU A 464 28.60 -0.11 24.76
CA GLU A 464 28.50 -0.66 23.38
C GLU A 464 27.22 -0.38 22.56
N GLY A 465 27.28 0.71 21.77
CA GLY A 465 26.52 0.81 20.51
C GLY A 465 25.47 1.92 20.45
N SER A 466 25.94 3.17 20.36
CA SER A 466 25.21 4.43 20.11
C SER A 466 24.32 4.98 21.24
N PRO A 467 24.42 6.28 21.57
CA PRO A 467 23.61 6.88 22.62
C PRO A 467 22.15 6.82 22.21
N ALA A 468 21.33 6.21 23.07
CA ALA A 468 19.89 6.35 22.99
C ALA A 468 19.51 7.85 23.02
N VAL A 469 18.49 8.23 22.28
CA VAL A 469 18.17 9.64 22.08
C VAL A 469 16.73 9.93 22.45
N THR A 470 16.53 10.75 23.49
CA THR A 470 15.20 11.12 24.01
C THR A 470 14.57 12.19 23.11
N VAL A 471 13.29 12.05 22.78
CA VAL A 471 12.61 12.98 21.87
C VAL A 471 12.08 14.21 22.61
N LEU A 472 12.31 15.41 22.06
CA LEU A 472 11.83 16.70 22.56
C LEU A 472 10.66 17.24 21.68
N PRO A 473 9.72 18.02 22.26
CA PRO A 473 8.63 18.65 21.52
C PRO A 473 9.13 19.72 20.52
N ARG A 474 8.41 19.88 19.40
CA ARG A 474 8.79 20.72 18.25
C ARG A 474 8.94 22.20 18.61
N GLN A 475 10.03 22.81 18.12
CA GLN A 475 10.12 24.26 17.94
C GLN A 475 9.95 24.59 16.45
N SER A 476 9.09 25.56 16.16
CA SER A 476 8.73 25.99 14.82
C SER A 476 9.91 26.67 14.11
N HIS A 477 10.08 26.34 12.82
CA HIS A 477 10.96 27.01 11.86
C HIS A 477 12.46 26.99 12.17
N ALA A 478 13.11 25.84 11.97
CA ALA A 478 14.51 25.88 11.58
C ALA A 478 14.62 26.60 10.23
N ARG A 479 15.09 27.86 10.24
CA ARG A 479 15.47 28.58 9.03
C ARG A 479 16.39 27.68 8.22
N SER A 480 16.03 27.39 6.97
CA SER A 480 16.93 26.69 6.07
C SER A 480 18.17 27.57 5.85
N THR A 481 19.29 27.19 6.47
CA THR A 481 20.60 27.85 6.31
C THR A 481 21.33 27.38 5.06
N ALA A 482 20.68 26.55 4.22
CA ALA A 482 21.26 26.09 2.98
C ALA A 482 21.49 27.28 2.03
N PRO A 483 22.63 27.33 1.31
CA PRO A 483 22.89 28.39 0.35
C PRO A 483 21.89 28.36 -0.82
N PHE A 484 21.52 29.54 -1.32
CA PHE A 484 20.64 29.70 -2.47
C PHE A 484 21.48 29.78 -3.75
N VAL A 485 21.25 28.88 -4.71
CA VAL A 485 22.05 28.78 -5.96
C VAL A 485 21.14 28.44 -7.15
N GLY A 486 21.31 29.14 -8.27
CA GLY A 486 20.76 28.75 -9.58
C GLY A 486 19.24 28.89 -9.75
N ARG A 487 18.58 29.78 -8.98
CA ARG A 487 17.12 29.92 -8.94
C ARG A 487 16.61 31.37 -9.04
N ASP A 488 17.46 32.26 -9.55
CA ASP A 488 17.16 33.71 -9.63
C ASP A 488 15.96 34.00 -10.55
N ARG A 489 15.79 33.20 -11.61
CA ARG A 489 14.68 33.34 -12.56
C ARG A 489 13.34 33.04 -11.89
N GLU A 490 13.24 31.92 -11.17
CA GLU A 490 12.00 31.51 -10.49
C GLU A 490 11.66 32.44 -9.34
N LEU A 491 12.67 32.92 -8.60
CA LEU A 491 12.48 33.95 -7.58
C LEU A 491 11.95 35.25 -8.20
N GLY A 492 12.51 35.66 -9.35
CA GLY A 492 12.03 36.82 -10.11
C GLY A 492 10.56 36.70 -10.54
N MET A 493 10.11 35.50 -10.90
CA MET A 493 8.69 35.25 -11.23
C MET A 493 7.77 35.42 -10.00
N LEU A 494 8.18 34.91 -8.84
CA LEU A 494 7.42 35.09 -7.59
C LEU A 494 7.32 36.55 -7.18
N LEU A 495 8.43 37.28 -7.25
CA LEU A 495 8.48 38.73 -7.00
C LEU A 495 7.61 39.51 -7.98
N GLY A 496 7.62 39.13 -9.26
CA GLY A 496 6.74 39.71 -10.28
C GLY A 496 5.26 39.49 -10.00
N ALA A 497 4.88 38.27 -9.59
CA ALA A 497 3.50 37.96 -9.23
C ALA A 497 3.03 38.76 -8.01
N LEU A 498 3.88 38.93 -6.98
CA LEU A 498 3.57 39.76 -5.81
C LEU A 498 3.32 41.22 -6.19
N ASN A 499 4.17 41.80 -7.04
CA ASN A 499 3.98 43.16 -7.54
C ASN A 499 2.67 43.32 -8.34
N GLN A 500 2.30 42.30 -9.12
CA GLN A 500 1.04 42.31 -9.86
C GLN A 500 -0.18 42.27 -8.93
N VAL A 501 -0.11 41.46 -7.87
CA VAL A 501 -1.17 41.40 -6.84
C VAL A 501 -1.31 42.75 -6.13
N GLY A 502 -0.19 43.37 -5.73
CA GLY A 502 -0.21 44.66 -5.05
C GLY A 502 -0.73 45.82 -5.92
N THR A 503 -0.51 45.77 -7.24
CA THR A 503 -0.97 46.83 -8.17
C THR A 503 -2.40 46.64 -8.66
N ARG A 504 -2.82 45.40 -8.90
CA ARG A 504 -4.16 45.09 -9.44
C ARG A 504 -5.20 44.77 -8.37
N SER A 505 -4.76 44.54 -7.12
CA SER A 505 -5.57 44.09 -6.00
C SER A 505 -6.46 42.90 -6.35
N ARG A 506 -5.91 41.93 -7.08
CA ARG A 506 -6.62 40.69 -7.46
C ARG A 506 -5.85 39.47 -6.96
N PRO A 507 -6.54 38.40 -6.54
CA PRO A 507 -5.88 37.18 -6.13
C PRO A 507 -5.12 36.56 -7.29
N HIS A 508 -3.91 36.06 -7.02
CA HIS A 508 -3.10 35.34 -7.99
C HIS A 508 -2.55 34.05 -7.38
N LEU A 509 -2.64 32.94 -8.09
CA LEU A 509 -2.11 31.65 -7.68
C LEU A 509 -0.81 31.34 -8.41
N VAL A 510 0.23 31.04 -7.66
CA VAL A 510 1.49 30.50 -8.18
C VAL A 510 1.65 29.07 -7.68
N THR A 511 1.67 28.11 -8.61
CA THR A 511 1.95 26.70 -8.32
C THR A 511 3.40 26.39 -8.63
N VAL A 512 4.20 26.07 -7.63
CA VAL A 512 5.60 25.64 -7.78
C VAL A 512 5.66 24.12 -7.77
N LEU A 513 5.88 23.53 -8.94
CA LEU A 513 6.02 22.09 -9.14
C LEU A 513 7.48 21.68 -9.13
N GLY A 514 7.76 20.52 -8.55
CA GLY A 514 9.06 19.90 -8.73
C GLY A 514 9.26 18.67 -7.87
N GLU A 515 10.36 17.98 -8.15
CA GLU A 515 10.76 16.75 -7.46
C GLU A 515 11.08 16.97 -5.96
N PRO A 516 11.11 15.92 -5.15
CA PRO A 516 11.53 16.00 -3.75
C PRO A 516 12.97 16.50 -3.65
N GLY A 517 13.24 17.42 -2.72
CA GLY A 517 14.58 17.97 -2.52
C GLY A 517 15.08 18.96 -3.58
N ILE A 518 14.31 19.21 -4.65
CA ILE A 518 14.72 20.06 -5.78
C ILE A 518 14.93 21.55 -5.43
N GLY A 519 14.47 21.98 -4.24
CA GLY A 519 14.65 23.33 -3.71
C GLY A 519 13.37 24.15 -3.50
N LYS A 520 12.16 23.56 -3.58
CA LYS A 520 10.88 24.28 -3.44
C LYS A 520 10.78 25.13 -2.15
N SER A 521 10.98 24.50 -0.99
CA SER A 521 10.91 25.22 0.29
C SER A 521 12.05 26.23 0.46
N ARG A 522 13.22 26.00 -0.15
CA ARG A 522 14.32 26.97 -0.14
C ARG A 522 14.01 28.21 -0.99
N LEU A 523 13.33 28.03 -2.12
CA LEU A 523 12.83 29.12 -2.97
C LEU A 523 11.80 29.96 -2.21
N ILE A 524 10.85 29.34 -1.49
CA ILE A 524 9.91 30.05 -0.63
C ILE A 524 10.64 30.81 0.47
N ALA A 525 11.60 30.18 1.14
CA ALA A 525 12.35 30.83 2.22
C ALA A 525 13.11 32.06 1.72
N GLU A 526 13.71 31.98 0.53
CA GLU A 526 14.38 33.13 -0.11
C GLU A 526 13.38 34.21 -0.52
N PHE A 527 12.24 33.81 -1.09
CA PHE A 527 11.15 34.74 -1.41
C PHE A 527 10.67 35.49 -0.17
N HIS A 528 10.32 34.77 0.89
CA HIS A 528 9.94 35.35 2.20
C HIS A 528 11.01 36.30 2.73
N HIS A 529 12.29 35.92 2.66
CA HIS A 529 13.38 36.78 3.12
C HIS A 529 13.42 38.09 2.32
N SER A 530 13.36 38.01 0.99
CA SER A 530 13.43 39.16 0.07
C SER A 530 12.23 40.12 0.15
N THR A 531 11.08 39.67 0.68
CA THR A 531 9.83 40.45 0.72
C THR A 531 9.27 40.68 2.12
N SER A 532 9.99 40.29 3.17
CA SER A 532 9.53 40.35 4.57
C SER A 532 9.09 41.74 5.05
N ALA A 533 9.55 42.82 4.41
CA ALA A 533 9.16 44.20 4.69
C ALA A 533 8.04 44.75 3.77
N ARG A 534 7.55 43.97 2.79
CA ARG A 534 6.64 44.44 1.73
C ARG A 534 5.33 43.64 1.62
N ALA A 535 5.25 42.51 2.32
CA ALA A 535 4.09 41.65 2.30
C ALA A 535 4.03 40.83 3.60
N ARG A 536 2.81 40.53 4.03
CA ARG A 536 2.58 39.66 5.19
C ARG A 536 2.54 38.21 4.74
N PHE A 537 3.18 37.30 5.47
CA PHE A 537 3.21 35.88 5.14
C PHE A 537 2.37 35.07 6.12
N VAL A 538 1.62 34.13 5.57
CA VAL A 538 0.91 33.10 6.32
C VAL A 538 1.24 31.77 5.67
N THR A 539 1.83 30.87 6.45
CA THR A 539 2.32 29.58 5.95
C THR A 539 1.56 28.45 6.61
N GLY A 540 1.11 27.50 5.80
CA GLY A 540 0.56 26.22 6.22
C GLY A 540 1.25 25.07 5.50
N ARG A 541 1.35 23.92 6.15
CA ARG A 541 1.91 22.72 5.52
C ARG A 541 0.84 21.64 5.43
N SER A 542 0.70 21.06 4.24
CA SER A 542 -0.17 19.91 4.06
C SER A 542 0.56 18.66 4.56
N SER A 543 0.03 18.03 5.59
CA SER A 543 0.44 16.71 6.06
C SER A 543 -0.81 15.84 6.13
N ARG A 544 -0.70 14.57 5.72
CA ARG A 544 -1.81 13.60 5.83
C ARG A 544 -2.11 13.17 7.27
N PHE A 545 -1.31 13.61 8.25
CA PHE A 545 -1.28 13.00 9.59
C PHE A 545 -1.10 13.98 10.75
N GLU A 546 -1.04 15.30 10.52
CA GLU A 546 -0.98 16.28 11.61
C GLU A 546 -2.38 16.83 11.92
N THR A 547 -2.89 16.50 13.12
CA THR A 547 -4.21 16.87 13.69
C THR A 547 -5.42 16.19 13.04
N PRO A 548 -6.40 15.67 13.82
CA PRO A 548 -7.70 15.33 13.27
C PRO A 548 -8.38 16.62 12.76
N GLY A 549 -8.50 16.75 11.44
CA GLY A 549 -9.16 17.87 10.79
C GLY A 549 -8.82 17.93 9.31
N THR A 550 -9.85 17.90 8.47
CA THR A 550 -9.88 17.87 6.98
C THR A 550 -8.99 18.92 6.28
N LEU A 551 -8.37 19.87 7.02
CA LEU A 551 -7.71 21.08 6.52
C LEU A 551 -6.55 21.59 7.41
N ALA A 552 -5.67 20.69 7.88
CA ALA A 552 -4.54 21.03 8.75
C ALA A 552 -3.69 22.23 8.27
N ALA A 553 -3.43 22.34 6.96
CA ALA A 553 -2.66 23.45 6.41
C ALA A 553 -3.34 24.81 6.64
N LEU A 554 -4.68 24.88 6.55
CA LEU A 554 -5.42 26.12 6.84
C LEU A 554 -5.46 26.39 8.35
N ALA A 555 -5.58 25.36 9.18
CA ALA A 555 -5.45 25.50 10.62
C ALA A 555 -4.09 26.09 11.00
N ASP A 556 -3.01 25.63 10.38
CA ASP A 556 -1.66 26.16 10.59
C ASP A 556 -1.52 27.61 10.15
N CYS A 557 -2.16 27.98 9.02
CA CYS A 557 -2.24 29.36 8.58
C CYS A 557 -2.89 30.26 9.66
N VAL A 558 -4.02 29.82 10.22
CA VAL A 558 -4.73 30.56 11.28
C VAL A 558 -3.91 30.60 12.57
N ARG A 559 -3.26 29.49 12.97
CA ARG A 559 -2.38 29.42 14.15
C ARG A 559 -1.19 30.35 14.00
N SER A 560 -0.52 30.30 12.86
CA SER A 560 0.62 31.14 12.52
C SER A 560 0.26 32.63 12.59
N TYR A 561 -0.86 33.02 11.99
CA TYR A 561 -1.34 34.40 12.02
C TYR A 561 -1.74 34.85 13.44
N SER A 562 -2.39 33.97 14.21
CA SER A 562 -2.89 34.27 15.56
C SER A 562 -1.82 34.13 16.66
N GLY A 563 -0.59 33.71 16.31
CA GLY A 563 0.48 33.44 17.27
C GLY A 563 0.18 32.29 18.24
N ILE A 564 -0.64 31.32 17.81
CA ILE A 564 -0.96 30.12 18.58
C ILE A 564 0.19 29.11 18.43
N SER A 565 0.66 28.59 19.56
CA SER A 565 1.72 27.59 19.66
C SER A 565 1.14 26.26 20.14
N ASP A 566 1.77 25.14 19.77
CA ASP A 566 1.39 23.79 20.24
C ASP A 566 1.51 23.64 21.77
N ALA A 567 2.28 24.52 22.43
CA ALA A 567 2.39 24.56 23.89
C ALA A 567 1.22 25.29 24.58
N ASP A 568 0.35 25.95 23.82
CA ASP A 568 -0.82 26.63 24.38
C ASP A 568 -1.90 25.60 24.77
N THR A 569 -2.52 25.80 25.94
CA THR A 569 -3.76 25.08 26.28
C THR A 569 -4.89 25.50 25.35
N ALA A 570 -5.93 24.66 25.21
CA ALA A 570 -7.10 24.96 24.37
C ALA A 570 -7.72 26.34 24.71
N GLU A 571 -7.82 26.68 26.00
CA GLU A 571 -8.30 27.98 26.49
C GLU A 571 -7.40 29.14 26.04
N ARG A 572 -6.08 28.96 26.08
CA ARG A 572 -5.12 29.98 25.68
C ARG A 572 -5.10 30.18 24.17
N ALA A 573 -5.25 29.10 23.41
CA ALA A 573 -5.41 29.14 21.96
C ALA A 573 -6.70 29.87 21.57
N ASP A 574 -7.82 29.56 22.23
CA ASP A 574 -9.12 30.19 21.95
C ASP A 574 -9.13 31.70 22.26
N ARG A 575 -8.47 32.11 23.36
CA ARG A 575 -8.31 33.53 23.69
C ARG A 575 -7.52 34.28 22.62
N LYS A 576 -6.38 33.73 22.18
CA LYS A 576 -5.56 34.33 21.11
C LYS A 576 -6.33 34.45 19.79
N LEU A 577 -7.10 33.41 19.44
CA LEU A 577 -7.97 33.44 18.26
C LEU A 577 -9.03 34.55 18.38
N THR A 578 -9.72 34.61 19.52
CA THR A 578 -10.75 35.63 19.80
C THR A 578 -10.19 37.04 19.67
N GLU A 579 -9.05 37.32 20.32
CA GLU A 579 -8.37 38.62 20.21
C GLU A 579 -7.99 38.97 18.76
N THR A 580 -7.57 37.98 17.97
CA THR A 580 -7.19 38.17 16.57
C THR A 580 -8.40 38.48 15.70
N VAL A 581 -9.49 37.72 15.84
CA VAL A 581 -10.72 37.95 15.05
C VAL A 581 -11.38 39.27 15.43
N THR A 582 -11.40 39.64 16.71
CA THR A 582 -11.93 40.94 17.14
C THR A 582 -11.13 42.10 16.55
N LYS A 583 -9.80 42.00 16.48
CA LYS A 583 -8.96 43.02 15.82
C LYS A 583 -9.24 43.14 14.32
N LEU A 584 -9.55 42.02 13.66
CA LEU A 584 -9.77 41.96 12.20
C LEU A 584 -11.18 42.36 11.77
N ALA A 585 -12.20 41.94 12.51
CA ALA A 585 -13.61 42.06 12.11
C ALA A 585 -14.43 42.98 13.01
N GLY A 586 -13.85 43.51 14.10
CA GLY A 586 -14.53 44.30 15.12
C GLY A 586 -15.42 43.45 16.04
N ASP A 587 -16.12 44.13 16.95
CA ASP A 587 -17.12 43.50 17.83
C ASP A 587 -18.47 43.39 17.11
N GLY A 588 -19.08 42.20 17.09
CA GLY A 588 -20.44 42.01 16.56
C GLY A 588 -20.72 40.64 15.95
N THR A 589 -21.79 40.54 15.16
CA THR A 589 -22.29 39.29 14.57
C THR A 589 -21.28 38.64 13.62
N ARG A 590 -20.45 39.46 12.94
CA ARG A 590 -19.43 38.99 12.00
C ARG A 590 -18.27 38.28 12.70
N SER A 591 -17.76 38.81 13.82
CA SER A 591 -16.69 38.16 14.60
C SER A 591 -17.18 36.88 15.26
N ALA A 592 -18.41 36.86 15.78
CA ALA A 592 -19.03 35.64 16.31
C ALA A 592 -19.16 34.53 15.25
N TRP A 593 -19.62 34.88 14.04
CA TRP A 593 -19.73 33.95 12.92
C TRP A 593 -18.36 33.41 12.46
N LEU A 594 -17.34 34.27 12.31
CA LEU A 594 -15.97 33.86 11.98
C LEU A 594 -15.37 32.95 13.06
N LEU A 595 -15.55 33.30 14.33
CA LEU A 595 -15.03 32.50 15.45
C LEU A 595 -15.63 31.10 15.48
N SER A 596 -16.92 30.94 15.20
CA SER A 596 -17.54 29.62 15.11
C SER A 596 -16.83 28.71 14.10
N HIS A 597 -16.56 29.21 12.89
CA HIS A 597 -15.95 28.42 11.82
C HIS A 597 -14.46 28.19 12.03
N LEU A 598 -13.73 29.17 12.58
CA LEU A 598 -12.31 29.04 12.88
C LEU A 598 -12.04 28.15 14.10
N ARG A 599 -12.93 28.15 15.11
CA ARG A 599 -12.86 27.22 16.25
C ARG A 599 -13.02 25.77 15.80
N THR A 600 -13.99 25.49 14.93
CA THR A 600 -14.15 24.15 14.34
C THR A 600 -12.89 23.75 13.55
N LEU A 601 -12.32 24.65 12.75
CA LEU A 601 -11.08 24.40 12.02
C LEU A 601 -9.88 24.08 12.93
N LEU A 602 -9.77 24.74 14.09
CA LEU A 602 -8.68 24.51 15.05
C LEU A 602 -8.92 23.36 16.04
N GLY A 603 -10.09 22.70 15.99
CA GLY A 603 -10.47 21.69 16.98
C GLY A 603 -10.78 22.27 18.36
N LEU A 604 -11.14 23.56 18.44
CA LEU A 604 -11.52 24.27 19.66
C LEU A 604 -13.05 24.39 19.83
N GLY A 605 -13.82 23.98 18.81
CA GLY A 605 -15.29 24.07 18.75
C GLY A 605 -16.00 22.72 18.88
N THR A 606 -17.32 22.72 18.70
CA THR A 606 -18.15 21.51 18.64
C THR A 606 -17.79 20.63 17.43
N ASP A 607 -18.16 19.34 17.46
CA ASP A 607 -17.94 18.31 16.41
C ASP A 607 -18.67 18.56 15.07
N ALA A 608 -18.74 19.82 14.62
CA ALA A 608 -19.31 20.18 13.34
C ALA A 608 -18.35 19.76 12.21
N GLU A 609 -18.91 19.13 11.18
CA GLU A 609 -18.16 18.68 10.02
C GLU A 609 -17.73 19.88 9.15
N ILE A 610 -16.47 19.87 8.70
CA ILE A 610 -15.93 20.94 7.85
C ILE A 610 -16.36 20.70 6.40
N SER A 611 -17.12 21.63 5.82
CA SER A 611 -17.64 21.52 4.45
C SER A 611 -17.31 22.76 3.60
N ARG A 612 -17.75 22.75 2.33
CA ARG A 612 -17.63 23.90 1.41
C ARG A 612 -18.39 25.14 1.89
N GLU A 613 -19.36 24.98 2.79
CA GLU A 613 -20.13 26.10 3.38
C GLU A 613 -19.26 26.99 4.28
N SER A 614 -18.12 26.48 4.74
CA SER A 614 -17.12 27.23 5.52
C SER A 614 -16.19 28.11 4.67
N PHE A 615 -16.16 27.93 3.34
CA PHE A 615 -15.26 28.68 2.44
C PHE A 615 -15.41 30.21 2.54
N PRO A 616 -16.63 30.78 2.63
CA PRO A 616 -16.81 32.21 2.80
C PRO A 616 -16.17 32.73 4.10
N ALA A 617 -16.18 31.96 5.18
CA ALA A 617 -15.60 32.35 6.46
C ALA A 617 -14.08 32.46 6.36
N TRP A 618 -13.42 31.47 5.76
CA TRP A 618 -11.97 31.50 5.58
C TRP A 618 -11.54 32.57 4.58
N ARG A 619 -12.28 32.74 3.48
CA ARG A 619 -12.03 33.84 2.53
C ARG A 619 -12.11 35.19 3.24
N GLN A 620 -13.12 35.39 4.09
CA GLN A 620 -13.31 36.63 4.81
C GLN A 620 -12.22 36.86 5.88
N PHE A 621 -11.71 35.80 6.51
CA PHE A 621 -10.55 35.88 7.39
C PHE A 621 -9.29 36.32 6.64
N LEU A 622 -9.00 35.70 5.49
CA LEU A 622 -7.83 36.03 4.67
C LEU A 622 -7.92 37.46 4.09
N ASP A 623 -9.11 37.87 3.66
CA ASP A 623 -9.40 39.22 3.20
C ASP A 623 -9.11 40.25 4.31
N ALA A 624 -9.67 40.04 5.50
CA ALA A 624 -9.41 40.92 6.65
C ALA A 624 -7.93 40.91 7.08
N ALA A 625 -7.25 39.76 6.97
CA ALA A 625 -5.83 39.62 7.31
C ALA A 625 -4.88 40.35 6.35
N SER A 626 -5.31 40.62 5.11
CA SER A 626 -4.53 41.36 4.12
C SER A 626 -4.41 42.84 4.46
N GLY A 627 -5.51 43.51 4.81
CA GLY A 627 -5.47 44.93 5.16
C GLY A 627 -4.97 45.81 4.00
N GLU A 628 -4.02 46.71 4.28
CA GLU A 628 -3.42 47.62 3.27
C GLU A 628 -2.21 47.01 2.54
N GLU A 629 -1.66 45.90 3.04
CA GLU A 629 -0.48 45.24 2.46
C GLU A 629 -0.90 43.95 1.73
N PRO A 630 -0.18 43.53 0.67
CA PRO A 630 -0.46 42.26 0.04
C PRO A 630 -0.16 41.10 1.01
N LEU A 631 -1.07 40.13 1.07
CA LEU A 631 -0.92 38.92 1.87
C LEU A 631 -0.43 37.77 0.98
N VAL A 632 0.64 37.10 1.41
CA VAL A 632 1.14 35.88 0.79
C VAL A 632 0.69 34.68 1.61
N LEU A 633 -0.19 33.87 1.03
CA LEU A 633 -0.60 32.58 1.57
C LEU A 633 0.29 31.49 0.98
N VAL A 634 1.14 30.88 1.78
CA VAL A 634 2.00 29.77 1.37
C VAL A 634 1.39 28.45 1.85
N VAL A 635 1.10 27.54 0.93
CA VAL A 635 0.70 26.17 1.26
C VAL A 635 1.74 25.18 0.72
N GLU A 636 2.51 24.59 1.62
CA GLU A 636 3.51 23.60 1.24
C GLU A 636 2.93 22.19 1.07
N ASP A 637 3.51 21.44 0.13
CA ASP A 637 3.22 20.02 -0.12
C ASP A 637 1.75 19.70 -0.49
N LEU A 638 1.11 20.56 -1.29
CA LEU A 638 -0.32 20.50 -1.62
C LEU A 638 -0.79 19.19 -2.26
N HIS A 639 0.07 18.45 -2.96
CA HIS A 639 -0.20 17.09 -3.45
C HIS A 639 -0.61 16.09 -2.35
N LEU A 640 -0.29 16.37 -1.08
CA LEU A 640 -0.71 15.58 0.07
C LEU A 640 -2.07 16.01 0.66
N ALA A 641 -2.59 17.16 0.26
CA ALA A 641 -3.82 17.75 0.79
C ALA A 641 -5.08 16.97 0.40
N GLU A 642 -6.15 17.20 1.15
CA GLU A 642 -7.48 16.71 0.84
C GLU A 642 -8.13 17.51 -0.30
N ASP A 643 -9.13 16.91 -0.98
CA ASP A 643 -9.80 17.57 -2.11
C ASP A 643 -10.50 18.88 -1.71
N LEU A 644 -10.97 18.97 -0.46
CA LEU A 644 -11.61 20.18 0.04
C LEU A 644 -10.64 21.38 0.08
N LEU A 645 -9.36 21.17 0.41
CA LEU A 645 -8.35 22.25 0.37
C LEU A 645 -8.04 22.67 -1.06
N LEU A 646 -7.93 21.69 -1.97
CA LEU A 646 -7.73 21.95 -3.41
C LEU A 646 -8.87 22.82 -3.96
N ASP A 647 -10.11 22.43 -3.65
CA ASP A 647 -11.30 23.17 -4.07
C ASP A 647 -11.36 24.58 -3.47
N PHE A 648 -10.91 24.77 -2.22
CA PHE A 648 -10.84 26.09 -1.59
C PHE A 648 -9.84 27.01 -2.28
N ILE A 649 -8.62 26.52 -2.57
CA ILE A 649 -7.60 27.30 -3.29
C ILE A 649 -8.08 27.65 -4.70
N ASP A 650 -8.75 26.71 -5.38
CA ASP A 650 -9.37 26.95 -6.67
C ASP A 650 -10.49 27.99 -6.58
N HIS A 651 -11.30 27.96 -5.52
CA HIS A 651 -12.36 28.94 -5.28
C HIS A 651 -11.81 30.35 -5.00
N LEU A 652 -10.70 30.47 -4.26
CA LEU A 652 -10.05 31.76 -3.98
C LEU A 652 -9.60 32.49 -5.25
N THR A 653 -9.22 31.74 -6.30
CA THR A 653 -8.70 32.30 -7.56
C THR A 653 -9.78 32.58 -8.60
N GLY A 654 -10.89 31.84 -8.55
CA GLY A 654 -11.99 31.95 -9.52
C GLY A 654 -12.96 33.10 -9.24
N ASN A 655 -12.99 33.62 -8.01
CA ASN A 655 -13.99 34.61 -7.60
C ASN A 655 -13.44 36.05 -7.73
N ALA A 656 -14.18 36.93 -8.41
CA ALA A 656 -13.76 38.28 -8.84
C ALA A 656 -13.71 39.33 -7.71
N GLY A 657 -13.20 38.97 -6.53
CA GLY A 657 -12.96 39.92 -5.43
C GLY A 657 -11.72 40.79 -5.67
N LEU A 658 -11.72 42.01 -5.12
CA LEU A 658 -10.60 42.94 -5.15
C LEU A 658 -9.85 42.93 -3.81
N PHE A 659 -9.09 41.87 -3.50
CA PHE A 659 -8.20 41.85 -2.34
C PHE A 659 -6.82 41.29 -2.71
N PRO A 660 -5.71 41.89 -2.22
CA PRO A 660 -4.37 41.66 -2.73
C PRO A 660 -3.73 40.39 -2.12
N ILE A 661 -4.18 39.21 -2.52
CA ILE A 661 -3.63 37.93 -2.05
C ILE A 661 -2.81 37.22 -3.12
N LEU A 662 -1.57 36.88 -2.79
CA LEU A 662 -0.75 35.95 -3.55
C LEU A 662 -0.80 34.57 -2.88
N VAL A 663 -1.39 33.59 -3.55
CA VAL A 663 -1.40 32.20 -3.08
C VAL A 663 -0.23 31.48 -3.73
N VAL A 664 0.75 31.03 -2.93
CA VAL A 664 1.89 30.24 -3.40
C VAL A 664 1.74 28.82 -2.89
N VAL A 665 1.57 27.86 -3.79
CA VAL A 665 1.45 26.45 -3.44
C VAL A 665 2.68 25.69 -3.93
N THR A 666 3.21 24.77 -3.12
CA THR A 666 4.22 23.82 -3.59
C THR A 666 3.63 22.44 -3.73
N ALA A 667 3.98 21.75 -4.81
CA ALA A 667 3.54 20.39 -5.04
C ALA A 667 4.55 19.60 -5.87
N ARG A 668 4.31 18.29 -5.94
CA ARG A 668 4.95 17.41 -6.91
C ARG A 668 4.02 17.23 -8.12
N THR A 669 4.51 16.65 -9.21
CA THR A 669 3.77 16.52 -10.48
C THR A 669 2.50 15.68 -10.35
N GLU A 670 2.43 14.80 -9.36
CA GLU A 670 1.29 13.96 -8.99
C GLU A 670 0.03 14.77 -8.68
N LEU A 671 0.16 16.06 -8.32
CA LEU A 671 -0.99 16.95 -8.20
C LEU A 671 -1.74 17.07 -9.54
N LEU A 672 -1.02 17.13 -10.66
CA LEU A 672 -1.62 17.27 -11.99
C LEU A 672 -2.25 15.96 -12.47
N ASP A 673 -1.75 14.80 -12.04
CA ASP A 673 -2.41 13.52 -12.33
C ASP A 673 -3.76 13.43 -11.63
N ARG A 674 -3.85 13.94 -10.39
CA ARG A 674 -5.11 13.98 -9.61
C ARG A 674 -6.06 15.09 -10.08
N ARG A 675 -5.53 16.25 -10.48
CA ARG A 675 -6.29 17.41 -10.98
C ARG A 675 -5.68 17.92 -12.29
N PRO A 676 -5.99 17.30 -13.45
CA PRO A 676 -5.42 17.70 -14.74
C PRO A 676 -5.73 19.14 -15.16
N THR A 677 -6.84 19.69 -14.67
CA THR A 677 -7.27 21.07 -14.91
C THR A 677 -6.71 22.08 -13.90
N TRP A 678 -5.86 21.64 -12.96
CA TRP A 678 -5.28 22.52 -11.94
C TRP A 678 -4.56 23.71 -12.56
N ALA A 679 -4.88 24.92 -12.11
CA ALA A 679 -4.37 26.19 -12.64
C ALA A 679 -4.60 26.43 -14.15
N GLY A 680 -5.21 25.49 -14.88
CA GLY A 680 -5.41 25.57 -16.33
C GLY A 680 -6.54 26.54 -16.71
N GLY A 681 -6.28 27.44 -17.67
CA GLY A 681 -7.30 28.34 -18.22
C GLY A 681 -7.76 29.48 -17.29
N LYS A 682 -7.09 29.70 -16.15
CA LYS A 682 -7.45 30.75 -15.19
C LYS A 682 -6.63 32.03 -15.42
N ALA A 683 -7.29 33.19 -15.44
CA ALA A 683 -6.66 34.49 -15.72
C ALA A 683 -5.71 34.99 -14.59
N GLY A 684 -5.74 34.37 -13.42
CA GLY A 684 -4.92 34.70 -12.24
C GLY A 684 -4.14 33.50 -11.71
N ALA A 685 -3.64 32.63 -12.59
CA ALA A 685 -2.84 31.47 -12.19
C ALA A 685 -1.55 31.36 -13.00
N THR A 686 -0.49 30.86 -12.37
CA THR A 686 0.82 30.64 -13.00
C THR A 686 1.45 29.39 -12.41
N THR A 687 2.05 28.56 -13.27
CA THR A 687 2.75 27.34 -12.85
C THR A 687 4.24 27.50 -13.14
N ILE A 688 5.08 27.30 -12.13
CA ILE A 688 6.54 27.30 -12.20
C ILE A 688 7.01 25.87 -11.97
N THR A 689 7.68 25.27 -12.95
CA THR A 689 8.28 23.94 -12.81
C THR A 689 9.76 24.09 -12.51
N LEU A 690 10.22 23.52 -11.39
CA LEU A 690 11.62 23.54 -11.00
C LEU A 690 12.38 22.39 -11.66
N ASP A 691 13.21 22.74 -12.63
CA ASP A 691 14.15 21.80 -13.26
C ASP A 691 15.34 21.47 -12.33
N PRO A 692 16.05 20.35 -12.53
CA PRO A 692 17.31 20.09 -11.83
C PRO A 692 18.32 21.22 -12.03
N LEU A 693 19.09 21.54 -10.99
CA LEU A 693 20.19 22.50 -11.09
C LEU A 693 21.22 22.03 -12.12
N SER A 694 21.87 22.99 -12.77
CA SER A 694 22.96 22.71 -13.68
C SER A 694 24.15 22.07 -12.95
N ASP A 695 24.98 21.33 -13.67
CA ASP A 695 26.23 20.76 -13.11
C ASP A 695 27.14 21.87 -12.54
N GLU A 696 27.10 23.06 -13.12
CA GLU A 696 27.82 24.23 -12.63
C GLU A 696 27.26 24.71 -11.28
N ASP A 697 25.94 24.84 -11.16
CA ASP A 697 25.28 25.24 -9.91
C ASP A 697 25.44 24.20 -8.80
N ILE A 698 25.40 22.90 -9.13
CA ILE A 698 25.71 21.83 -8.18
C ILE A 698 27.16 21.92 -7.72
N THR A 699 28.09 22.20 -8.64
CA THR A 699 29.50 22.38 -8.28
C THR A 699 29.69 23.57 -7.33
N ARG A 700 29.03 24.70 -7.61
CA ARG A 700 29.01 25.89 -6.73
C ARG A 700 28.39 25.55 -5.37
N LEU A 701 27.26 24.85 -5.35
CA LEU A 701 26.57 24.42 -4.13
C LEU A 701 27.46 23.53 -3.25
N LEU A 702 28.11 22.52 -3.84
CA LEU A 702 29.04 21.63 -3.13
C LEU A 702 30.25 22.40 -2.58
N ALA A 703 30.78 23.37 -3.33
CA ALA A 703 31.89 24.19 -2.87
C ALA A 703 31.53 24.99 -1.61
N ILE A 704 30.30 25.55 -1.56
CA ILE A 704 29.79 26.27 -0.38
C ILE A 704 29.57 25.31 0.79
N LEU A 705 28.94 24.15 0.56
CA LEU A 705 28.58 23.19 1.62
C LEU A 705 29.78 22.43 2.22
N HIS A 706 30.91 22.40 1.52
CA HIS A 706 32.14 21.72 1.94
C HIS A 706 33.25 22.70 2.38
N ASP A 707 32.91 23.94 2.71
CA ASP A 707 33.82 24.99 3.20
C ASP A 707 35.08 25.16 2.32
N GLY A 708 34.98 24.91 1.00
CA GLY A 708 36.10 25.01 0.05
C GLY A 708 37.25 24.00 0.22
N ARG A 709 37.14 22.99 1.10
CA ARG A 709 38.27 22.11 1.49
C ARG A 709 38.60 20.96 0.53
N SER A 710 37.81 20.74 -0.52
CA SER A 710 38.07 19.68 -1.50
C SER A 710 37.91 20.23 -2.91
N THR A 711 39.03 20.35 -3.61
CA THR A 711 39.09 20.63 -5.06
C THR A 711 39.64 19.39 -5.76
N GLY A 712 38.85 18.32 -5.79
CA GLY A 712 39.28 17.02 -6.31
C GLY A 712 38.53 16.54 -7.55
N ARG A 713 39.22 15.77 -8.41
CA ARG A 713 38.64 14.92 -9.48
C ARG A 713 37.47 14.05 -8.97
N ALA A 714 37.47 13.72 -7.68
CA ALA A 714 36.40 13.01 -6.99
C ALA A 714 35.06 13.76 -7.04
N LEU A 715 35.02 15.08 -6.76
CA LEU A 715 33.78 15.87 -6.78
C LEU A 715 33.08 15.84 -8.15
N ARG A 716 33.84 15.90 -9.25
CA ARG A 716 33.29 15.76 -10.61
C ARG A 716 32.62 14.40 -10.84
N SER A 717 33.14 13.34 -10.23
CA SER A 717 32.49 12.02 -10.26
C SER A 717 31.15 12.04 -9.52
N TYR A 718 31.01 12.83 -8.45
CA TYR A 718 29.76 12.94 -7.67
C TYR A 718 28.70 13.83 -8.34
N VAL A 719 29.07 14.87 -9.07
CA VAL A 719 28.12 15.78 -9.75
C VAL A 719 27.16 15.00 -10.66
N SER A 720 27.69 14.06 -11.46
CA SER A 720 26.88 13.20 -12.32
C SER A 720 25.96 12.25 -11.53
N HIS A 721 26.31 11.89 -10.29
CA HIS A 721 25.47 11.07 -9.42
C HIS A 721 24.39 11.91 -8.71
N ILE A 722 24.67 13.18 -8.38
CA ILE A 722 23.72 14.10 -7.74
C ILE A 722 22.56 14.47 -8.68
N GLY A 723 22.84 14.57 -9.98
CA GLY A 723 21.79 14.75 -10.99
C GLY A 723 21.00 16.05 -10.84
N GLY A 724 21.66 17.14 -10.40
CA GLY A 724 21.01 18.45 -10.26
C GLY A 724 20.11 18.62 -9.03
N ASN A 725 20.08 17.67 -8.09
CA ASN A 725 19.25 17.76 -6.89
C ASN A 725 20.01 18.37 -5.68
N PRO A 726 19.62 19.56 -5.17
CA PRO A 726 20.27 20.20 -4.02
C PRO A 726 20.29 19.35 -2.73
N LEU A 727 19.22 18.60 -2.46
CA LEU A 727 19.14 17.73 -1.29
C LEU A 727 20.21 16.64 -1.35
N PHE A 728 20.41 16.07 -2.53
CA PHE A 728 21.45 15.05 -2.74
C PHE A 728 22.83 15.68 -2.60
N ALA A 729 23.06 16.88 -3.16
CA ALA A 729 24.32 17.61 -2.98
C ALA A 729 24.66 17.81 -1.50
N GLY A 730 23.69 18.22 -0.67
CA GLY A 730 23.89 18.34 0.79
C GLY A 730 24.19 17.01 1.48
N ALA A 731 23.51 15.93 1.09
CA ALA A 731 23.78 14.61 1.63
C ALA A 731 25.20 14.10 1.29
N PHE A 732 25.64 14.29 0.04
CA PHE A 732 27.00 13.96 -0.39
C PHE A 732 28.03 14.84 0.31
N ALA A 733 27.81 16.15 0.44
CA ALA A 733 28.71 17.05 1.15
C ALA A 733 28.90 16.65 2.62
N ARG A 734 27.82 16.27 3.32
CA ARG A 734 27.86 15.76 4.70
C ARG A 734 28.64 14.44 4.79
N MET A 735 28.33 13.48 3.91
CA MET A 735 29.03 12.20 3.88
C MET A 735 30.53 12.36 3.60
N LEU A 736 30.92 13.28 2.70
CA LEU A 736 32.33 13.58 2.40
C LEU A 736 33.06 14.28 3.56
N ARG A 737 32.33 14.97 4.45
CA ARG A 737 32.91 15.50 5.69
C ARG A 737 33.14 14.43 6.74
N GLU A 738 32.31 13.39 6.76
CA GLU A 738 32.32 12.31 7.74
C GLU A 738 33.27 11.16 7.34
N ASN A 739 33.39 10.86 6.04
CA ASN A 739 34.26 9.80 5.51
C ASN A 739 35.56 10.38 4.93
N THR A 740 36.62 10.42 5.75
CA THR A 740 37.99 10.80 5.33
C THR A 740 38.86 9.62 4.87
N ALA A 741 38.35 8.39 4.89
CA ALA A 741 39.10 7.18 4.52
C ALA A 741 38.69 6.66 3.14
N GLU A 742 39.65 6.67 2.20
CA GLU A 742 39.56 5.99 0.91
C GLU A 742 39.51 4.46 1.12
N ASP A 743 38.32 3.88 1.20
CA ASP A 743 38.16 2.43 1.13
C ASP A 743 38.41 1.96 -0.32
N ALA A 744 39.68 1.66 -0.59
CA ALA A 744 40.18 1.11 -1.83
C ALA A 744 39.73 -0.36 -2.00
N GLY A 745 38.49 -0.58 -2.42
CA GLY A 745 38.02 -1.94 -2.72
C GLY A 745 36.65 -2.10 -3.38
N ASN A 746 35.77 -1.10 -3.34
CA ASN A 746 34.42 -1.20 -3.91
C ASN A 746 34.28 -0.30 -5.15
N PRO A 747 33.82 -0.81 -6.32
CA PRO A 747 33.77 -0.01 -7.54
C PRO A 747 32.52 0.89 -7.54
N GLY A 748 32.61 2.00 -6.83
CA GLY A 748 31.61 3.07 -6.83
C GLY A 748 31.66 3.88 -5.55
N PRO A 749 31.47 5.21 -5.62
CA PRO A 749 31.40 6.01 -4.40
C PRO A 749 30.18 5.59 -3.55
N PRO A 750 30.29 5.52 -2.22
CA PRO A 750 29.15 5.23 -1.35
C PRO A 750 28.03 6.25 -1.60
N VAL A 751 26.78 5.79 -1.65
CA VAL A 751 25.60 6.64 -1.85
C VAL A 751 25.00 7.00 -0.49
N PRO A 752 24.74 8.28 -0.18
CA PRO A 752 24.14 8.66 1.09
C PRO A 752 22.76 8.01 1.31
N GLN A 753 22.48 7.59 2.54
CA GLN A 753 21.20 6.94 2.90
C GLN A 753 19.97 7.80 2.56
N LEU A 754 20.07 9.13 2.67
CA LEU A 754 18.97 10.03 2.30
C LEU A 754 18.60 9.88 0.82
N VAL A 755 19.60 9.77 -0.05
CA VAL A 755 19.38 9.58 -1.49
C VAL A 755 18.74 8.23 -1.76
N HIS A 756 19.18 7.18 -1.06
CA HIS A 756 18.56 5.86 -1.12
C HIS A 756 17.07 5.92 -0.76
N ARG A 757 16.73 6.58 0.35
CA ARG A 757 15.35 6.72 0.84
C ARG A 757 14.45 7.51 -0.10
N THR A 758 14.90 8.68 -0.58
CA THR A 758 14.10 9.52 -1.49
C THR A 758 13.79 8.79 -2.80
N VAL A 759 14.78 8.10 -3.37
CA VAL A 759 14.55 7.33 -4.60
C VAL A 759 13.70 6.10 -4.31
N ALA A 760 13.98 5.32 -3.25
CA ALA A 760 13.19 4.14 -2.89
C ALA A 760 11.71 4.48 -2.65
N SER A 761 11.42 5.60 -1.98
CA SER A 761 10.06 6.09 -1.80
C SER A 761 9.37 6.41 -3.13
N ARG A 762 10.09 7.06 -4.05
CA ARG A 762 9.60 7.33 -5.41
C ARG A 762 9.38 6.05 -6.23
N LEU A 763 10.19 5.01 -6.03
CA LEU A 763 9.96 3.71 -6.68
C LEU A 763 8.71 3.02 -6.12
N ASP A 764 8.47 3.15 -4.82
CA ASP A 764 7.32 2.56 -4.12
C ASP A 764 5.99 3.28 -4.37
N SER A 765 6.02 4.53 -4.87
CA SER A 765 4.81 5.25 -5.28
C SER A 765 4.30 4.84 -6.67
N LEU A 766 5.12 4.14 -7.47
CA LEU A 766 4.72 3.67 -8.80
C LEU A 766 3.66 2.55 -8.71
N PRO A 767 2.76 2.43 -9.71
CA PRO A 767 1.89 1.27 -9.84
C PRO A 767 2.70 -0.03 -9.85
N THR A 768 2.19 -1.10 -9.23
CA THR A 768 2.92 -2.36 -9.05
C THR A 768 3.47 -2.93 -10.36
N GLY A 769 2.67 -2.90 -11.44
CA GLY A 769 3.12 -3.35 -12.77
C GLY A 769 4.24 -2.49 -13.35
N THR A 770 4.12 -1.16 -13.25
CA THR A 770 5.16 -0.23 -13.71
C THR A 770 6.45 -0.34 -12.91
N LYS A 771 6.35 -0.53 -11.58
CA LYS A 771 7.50 -0.77 -10.71
C LYS A 771 8.22 -2.06 -11.09
N ALA A 772 7.49 -3.14 -11.39
CA ALA A 772 8.09 -4.39 -11.83
C ALA A 772 8.91 -4.20 -13.13
N VAL A 773 8.33 -3.52 -14.13
CA VAL A 773 9.01 -3.16 -15.38
C VAL A 773 10.28 -2.35 -15.15
N LEU A 774 10.24 -1.35 -14.27
CA LEU A 774 11.43 -0.55 -13.94
C LEU A 774 12.53 -1.37 -13.27
N VAL A 775 12.15 -2.27 -12.35
CA VAL A 775 13.06 -3.18 -11.66
C VAL A 775 13.68 -4.18 -12.64
N ASP A 776 12.92 -4.69 -13.61
CA ASP A 776 13.42 -5.54 -14.69
C ASP A 776 14.35 -4.77 -15.64
N ALA A 777 14.00 -3.53 -16.00
CA ALA A 777 14.86 -2.64 -16.77
C ALA A 777 16.19 -2.34 -16.06
N ALA A 778 16.21 -2.30 -14.73
CA ALA A 778 17.43 -2.06 -13.95
C ALA A 778 18.49 -3.16 -14.14
N VAL A 779 18.06 -4.39 -14.48
CA VAL A 779 18.95 -5.54 -14.73
C VAL A 779 19.72 -5.38 -16.03
N ILE A 780 19.11 -4.80 -17.08
CA ILE A 780 19.64 -4.70 -18.45
C ILE A 780 20.78 -3.68 -18.58
N ARG A 781 20.92 -2.77 -17.60
CA ARG A 781 22.00 -1.77 -17.44
C ARG A 781 22.04 -0.65 -18.48
N SER A 782 21.93 -0.95 -19.76
CA SER A 782 22.01 -0.01 -20.90
C SER A 782 21.23 -0.54 -22.09
N GLY A 783 20.72 0.34 -22.95
CA GLY A 783 19.99 -0.07 -24.15
C GLY A 783 18.64 -0.72 -23.84
N ILE A 784 17.86 -0.13 -22.93
CA ILE A 784 16.61 -0.70 -22.43
C ILE A 784 15.57 -0.69 -23.56
N ARG A 785 15.11 -1.87 -23.95
CA ARG A 785 14.10 -2.09 -25.00
C ARG A 785 12.94 -2.89 -24.43
N ALA A 786 11.72 -2.67 -24.94
CA ALA A 786 10.52 -3.38 -24.48
C ALA A 786 10.70 -4.91 -24.55
N ALA A 787 11.13 -5.45 -25.71
CA ALA A 787 11.48 -6.86 -25.87
C ALA A 787 12.49 -7.40 -24.83
N GLY A 788 13.51 -6.61 -24.48
CA GLY A 788 14.52 -7.03 -23.50
C GLY A 788 13.97 -7.09 -22.08
N VAL A 789 13.18 -6.09 -21.69
CA VAL A 789 12.54 -6.04 -20.37
C VAL A 789 11.47 -7.13 -20.26
N SER A 790 10.70 -7.36 -21.32
CA SER A 790 9.75 -8.47 -21.43
C SER A 790 10.43 -9.83 -21.23
N ALA A 791 11.58 -10.06 -21.88
CA ALA A 791 12.33 -11.30 -21.71
C ALA A 791 12.89 -11.49 -20.28
N VAL A 792 13.23 -10.40 -19.59
CA VAL A 792 13.73 -10.44 -18.20
C VAL A 792 12.59 -10.59 -17.20
N GLY A 793 11.44 -9.95 -17.40
CA GLY A 793 10.32 -9.92 -16.46
C GLY A 793 9.27 -11.00 -16.68
N GLY A 794 9.11 -11.48 -17.91
CA GLY A 794 8.06 -12.41 -18.33
C GLY A 794 6.70 -11.76 -18.64
N GLN A 795 6.63 -10.42 -18.66
CA GLN A 795 5.44 -9.64 -19.00
C GLN A 795 5.30 -9.47 -20.52
N ALA A 796 4.08 -9.24 -21.03
CA ALA A 796 3.84 -8.99 -22.45
C ALA A 796 4.55 -7.71 -22.92
N GLU A 797 5.06 -7.71 -24.16
CA GLU A 797 5.85 -6.58 -24.67
C GLU A 797 5.05 -5.27 -24.74
N ASP A 798 3.75 -5.33 -25.05
CA ASP A 798 2.86 -4.17 -25.11
C ASP A 798 2.65 -3.53 -23.73
N GLU A 799 2.44 -4.34 -22.68
CA GLU A 799 2.34 -3.86 -21.29
C GLU A 799 3.64 -3.18 -20.84
N VAL A 800 4.77 -3.79 -21.19
CA VAL A 800 6.10 -3.26 -20.91
C VAL A 800 6.31 -1.93 -21.64
N SER A 801 5.90 -1.83 -22.90
CA SER A 801 6.03 -0.59 -23.68
C SER A 801 5.25 0.55 -23.05
N GLY A 802 3.97 0.34 -22.73
CA GLY A 802 3.14 1.34 -22.04
C GLY A 802 3.69 1.74 -20.67
N ALA A 803 4.28 0.80 -19.94
CA ALA A 803 4.95 1.09 -18.67
C ALA A 803 6.25 1.91 -18.86
N LEU A 804 7.06 1.63 -19.89
CA LEU A 804 8.26 2.41 -20.19
C LEU A 804 7.94 3.86 -20.59
N GLU A 805 6.89 4.08 -21.37
CA GLU A 805 6.39 5.42 -21.71
C GLU A 805 5.88 6.16 -20.47
N HIS A 806 5.21 5.45 -19.55
CA HIS A 806 4.79 6.01 -18.27
C HIS A 806 6.00 6.41 -17.41
N LEU A 807 7.05 5.58 -17.36
CA LEU A 807 8.30 5.87 -16.63
C LEU A 807 9.08 7.05 -17.23
N GLU A 808 9.02 7.24 -18.56
CA GLU A 808 9.56 8.42 -19.23
C GLU A 808 8.80 9.69 -18.83
N ARG A 809 7.47 9.68 -18.87
CA ARG A 809 6.64 10.82 -18.44
C ARG A 809 6.87 11.21 -16.99
N HIS A 810 7.14 10.23 -16.13
CA HIS A 810 7.49 10.43 -14.72
C HIS A 810 8.97 10.74 -14.50
N GLY A 811 9.76 11.00 -15.55
CA GLY A 811 11.15 11.45 -15.46
C GLY A 811 12.15 10.43 -14.92
N LEU A 812 11.78 9.15 -14.82
CA LEU A 812 12.66 8.08 -14.35
C LEU A 812 13.54 7.53 -15.48
N LEU A 813 12.98 7.47 -16.69
CA LEU A 813 13.67 7.09 -17.92
C LEU A 813 13.73 8.27 -18.89
N THR A 814 14.62 8.21 -19.86
CA THR A 814 14.67 9.11 -21.00
C THR A 814 14.82 8.30 -22.29
N ARG A 815 14.15 8.72 -23.35
CA ARG A 815 14.26 8.09 -24.66
C ARG A 815 15.55 8.54 -25.35
N VAL A 816 16.31 7.58 -25.85
CA VAL A 816 17.57 7.82 -26.58
C VAL A 816 17.36 7.60 -28.06
N ARG A 817 17.86 8.52 -28.89
CA ARG A 817 17.82 8.38 -30.35
C ARG A 817 18.75 7.25 -30.78
N THR A 818 18.18 6.22 -31.39
CA THR A 818 18.90 5.09 -31.97
C THR A 818 19.10 5.31 -33.48
N ARG A 819 20.11 4.62 -34.04
CA ARG A 819 20.33 4.57 -35.49
C ARG A 819 19.45 3.53 -36.19
N GLU A 820 18.80 2.66 -35.42
CA GLU A 820 17.91 1.59 -35.91
C GLU A 820 16.47 2.13 -36.07
N PRO A 821 15.92 2.16 -37.30
CA PRO A 821 14.55 2.62 -37.54
C PRO A 821 13.53 1.76 -36.80
N GLY A 822 12.54 2.39 -36.13
CA GLY A 822 11.45 1.70 -35.43
C GLY A 822 11.79 1.15 -34.03
N VAL A 823 13.06 1.20 -33.61
CA VAL A 823 13.48 0.68 -32.29
C VAL A 823 13.55 1.82 -31.27
N THR A 824 12.61 1.82 -30.32
CA THR A 824 12.65 2.73 -29.17
C THR A 824 13.56 2.17 -28.08
N THR A 825 14.55 2.97 -27.66
CA THR A 825 15.46 2.61 -26.57
C THR A 825 15.40 3.67 -25.48
N TYR A 826 15.44 3.20 -24.23
CA TYR A 826 15.41 4.02 -23.04
C TYR A 826 16.71 3.89 -22.25
N GLU A 827 17.03 4.93 -21.49
CA GLU A 827 18.06 4.92 -20.47
C GLU A 827 17.52 5.51 -19.17
N PHE A 828 18.08 5.10 -18.03
CA PHE A 828 17.76 5.74 -16.76
C PHE A 828 18.25 7.18 -16.78
N ARG A 829 17.36 8.12 -16.47
CA ARG A 829 17.71 9.55 -16.39
C ARG A 829 18.85 9.79 -15.40
N HIS A 830 18.88 9.01 -14.32
CA HIS A 830 19.96 9.01 -13.33
C HIS A 830 20.40 7.60 -12.97
N LYS A 831 21.73 7.38 -12.94
CA LYS A 831 22.34 6.10 -12.57
C LYS A 831 21.89 5.58 -11.20
N LEU A 832 21.67 6.48 -10.24
CA LEU A 832 21.21 6.12 -8.90
C LEU A 832 19.82 5.47 -8.89
N ILE A 833 18.90 5.90 -9.75
CA ILE A 833 17.56 5.30 -9.86
C ILE A 833 17.69 3.82 -10.23
N ARG A 834 18.55 3.53 -11.23
CA ARG A 834 18.86 2.16 -11.63
C ARG A 834 19.47 1.36 -10.49
N ASP A 835 20.52 1.91 -9.88
CA ASP A 835 21.29 1.18 -8.88
C ASP A 835 20.42 0.85 -7.66
N ILE A 836 19.54 1.77 -7.24
CA ILE A 836 18.58 1.55 -6.14
C ILE A 836 17.48 0.56 -6.56
N ALA A 837 16.89 0.70 -7.75
CA ALA A 837 15.92 -0.27 -8.28
C ALA A 837 16.51 -1.69 -8.40
N TYR A 838 17.80 -1.80 -8.72
CA TYR A 838 18.50 -3.07 -8.77
C TYR A 838 18.74 -3.64 -7.36
N LEU A 839 19.00 -2.79 -6.37
CA LEU A 839 19.22 -3.19 -4.97
C LEU A 839 17.95 -3.67 -4.25
N THR A 840 16.74 -3.31 -4.70
CA THR A 840 15.49 -3.82 -4.10
C THR A 840 15.24 -5.30 -4.41
N ILE A 841 15.83 -5.83 -5.49
CA ILE A 841 15.67 -7.23 -5.92
C ILE A 841 16.42 -8.13 -4.94
N PRO A 842 15.83 -9.20 -4.37
CA PRO A 842 16.59 -10.18 -3.60
C PRO A 842 17.68 -10.87 -4.43
N GLN A 843 18.81 -11.22 -3.81
CA GLN A 843 19.97 -11.79 -4.52
C GLN A 843 19.64 -13.04 -5.37
N ALA A 844 18.80 -13.95 -4.84
CA ALA A 844 18.37 -15.14 -5.56
C ALA A 844 17.57 -14.81 -6.84
N VAL A 845 16.69 -13.81 -6.76
CA VAL A 845 15.87 -13.34 -7.89
C VAL A 845 16.74 -12.61 -8.92
N ARG A 846 17.74 -11.83 -8.49
CA ARG A 846 18.71 -11.16 -9.39
C ARG A 846 19.43 -12.18 -10.29
N ALA A 847 19.80 -13.33 -9.74
CA ALA A 847 20.52 -14.38 -10.45
C ALA A 847 19.71 -14.94 -11.63
N ASP A 848 18.43 -15.21 -11.39
CA ASP A 848 17.49 -15.72 -12.40
C ASP A 848 17.22 -14.66 -13.48
N LYS A 849 16.97 -13.41 -13.07
CA LYS A 849 16.79 -12.29 -14.01
C LYS A 849 18.02 -12.06 -14.90
N HIS A 850 19.23 -12.14 -14.35
CA HIS A 850 20.47 -12.06 -15.14
C HIS A 850 20.64 -13.24 -16.10
N GLN A 851 20.21 -14.45 -15.72
CA GLN A 851 20.22 -15.59 -16.63
C GLN A 851 19.26 -15.36 -17.80
N ARG A 852 18.05 -14.86 -17.55
CA ARG A 852 17.08 -14.51 -18.60
C ARG A 852 17.61 -13.40 -19.52
N ALA A 853 18.23 -12.37 -18.95
CA ALA A 853 18.89 -11.29 -19.70
C ALA A 853 20.00 -11.82 -20.62
N ALA A 854 20.85 -12.74 -20.11
CA ALA A 854 21.90 -13.36 -20.91
C ALA A 854 21.35 -14.13 -22.11
N THR A 855 20.30 -14.94 -21.90
CA THR A 855 19.61 -15.67 -22.98
C THR A 855 19.05 -14.72 -24.03
N TRP A 856 18.44 -13.60 -23.62
CA TRP A 856 17.92 -12.61 -24.55
C TRP A 856 19.02 -11.97 -25.39
N VAL A 857 20.12 -11.52 -24.78
CA VAL A 857 21.27 -10.91 -25.50
C VAL A 857 21.89 -11.89 -26.49
N GLU A 858 21.95 -13.19 -26.15
CA GLU A 858 22.50 -14.23 -27.01
C GLU A 858 21.67 -14.47 -28.29
N LEU A 859 20.36 -14.22 -28.22
CA LEU A 859 19.43 -14.36 -29.34
C LEU A 859 19.38 -13.13 -30.26
N GLN A 860 19.99 -11.99 -29.88
CA GLN A 860 19.96 -10.76 -30.67
C GLN A 860 20.98 -10.78 -31.84
N PRO A 861 20.60 -10.27 -33.03
CA PRO A 861 21.56 -10.02 -34.10
C PRO A 861 22.57 -8.94 -33.68
N GLY A 862 23.86 -9.19 -33.87
CA GLY A 862 24.92 -8.25 -33.45
C GLY A 862 25.22 -8.27 -31.94
N ARG A 863 24.98 -9.40 -31.26
CA ARG A 863 25.17 -9.60 -29.81
C ARG A 863 26.40 -8.89 -29.22
N ASP A 864 26.19 -8.16 -28.14
CA ASP A 864 27.24 -7.51 -27.36
C ASP A 864 27.90 -8.55 -26.43
N ALA A 865 29.13 -8.96 -26.79
CA ALA A 865 29.89 -9.95 -26.03
C ALA A 865 30.23 -9.49 -24.60
N LEU A 866 30.41 -8.17 -24.38
CA LEU A 866 30.70 -7.62 -23.06
C LEU A 866 29.46 -7.65 -22.17
N LEU A 867 28.30 -7.29 -22.73
CA LEU A 867 27.02 -7.34 -22.02
C LEU A 867 26.63 -8.79 -21.65
N LEU A 868 26.84 -9.74 -22.58
CA LEU A 868 26.61 -11.16 -22.34
C LEU A 868 27.52 -11.72 -21.24
N ALA A 869 28.82 -11.40 -21.29
CA ALA A 869 29.78 -11.82 -20.27
C ALA A 869 29.43 -11.26 -18.88
N TYR A 870 28.98 -10.00 -18.83
CA TYR A 870 28.51 -9.35 -17.60
C TYR A 870 27.32 -10.11 -16.97
N HIS A 871 26.29 -10.42 -17.75
CA HIS A 871 25.11 -11.13 -17.23
C HIS A 871 25.42 -12.56 -16.77
N ARG A 872 26.25 -13.30 -17.52
CA ARG A 872 26.70 -14.65 -17.10
C ARG A 872 27.50 -14.60 -15.79
N SER A 873 28.42 -13.64 -15.65
CA SER A 873 29.19 -13.45 -14.41
C SER A 873 28.29 -13.15 -13.20
N LYS A 874 27.29 -12.27 -13.36
CA LYS A 874 26.36 -11.91 -12.27
C LYS A 874 25.42 -13.05 -11.90
N SER A 875 25.01 -13.89 -12.85
CA SER A 875 24.22 -15.09 -12.55
C SER A 875 25.02 -16.09 -11.71
N LEU A 876 26.30 -16.32 -12.06
CA LEU A 876 27.18 -17.27 -11.36
C LEU A 876 27.55 -16.83 -9.93
N ALA A 877 27.75 -15.52 -9.71
CA ALA A 877 28.14 -14.96 -8.41
C ALA A 877 27.08 -15.15 -7.30
N ALA A 878 25.82 -15.38 -7.65
CA ALA A 878 24.74 -15.61 -6.68
C ALA A 878 24.58 -17.09 -6.26
N THR A 879 25.13 -18.02 -7.04
CA THR A 879 25.14 -19.47 -6.73
C THR A 879 26.27 -19.87 -5.78
N HIS A 880 27.30 -19.05 -5.61
CA HIS A 880 28.35 -19.26 -4.62
C HIS A 880 28.07 -18.44 -3.36
N VAL A 881 27.56 -19.08 -2.32
CA VAL A 881 27.81 -18.64 -0.94
C VAL A 881 29.33 -18.70 -0.76
N PRO A 882 30.02 -17.63 -0.31
CA PRO A 882 31.43 -17.73 -0.02
C PRO A 882 31.56 -18.74 1.12
N ALA A 883 32.15 -19.90 0.84
CA ALA A 883 32.69 -20.75 1.88
C ALA A 883 33.65 -19.85 2.67
N GLN A 884 33.37 -19.64 3.96
CA GLN A 884 34.32 -19.06 4.89
C GLN A 884 35.64 -19.80 4.67
N ARG A 885 36.64 -19.11 4.11
CA ARG A 885 38.01 -19.60 4.12
C ARG A 885 38.41 -19.63 5.59
N GLY A 886 38.25 -20.80 6.22
CA GLY A 886 38.96 -21.14 7.43
C GLY A 886 40.43 -20.92 7.17
N ALA A 887 41.00 -19.96 7.87
CA ALA A 887 42.43 -19.77 7.95
C ALA A 887 43.02 -20.95 8.72
N GLU A 888 43.30 -22.06 8.03
CA GLU A 888 44.30 -23.01 8.53
C GLU A 888 45.67 -22.48 8.11
N MET A 889 46.30 -21.82 9.07
CA MET A 889 47.74 -21.60 9.14
C MET A 889 48.47 -22.91 8.83
N ILE A 890 49.12 -22.98 7.67
CA ILE A 890 50.25 -23.88 7.46
C ILE A 890 51.45 -23.20 8.13
N PRO A 891 52.08 -23.79 9.17
CA PRO A 891 53.29 -23.21 9.73
C PRO A 891 54.44 -23.43 8.74
N HIS A 892 55.05 -22.33 8.31
CA HIS A 892 56.36 -22.31 7.67
C HIS A 892 57.38 -23.03 8.57
N ALA A 893 57.81 -24.22 8.16
CA ALA A 893 59.04 -24.80 8.65
C ALA A 893 60.22 -24.23 7.84
N SER A 894 61.14 -23.64 8.60
CA SER A 894 62.49 -23.19 8.31
C SER A 894 63.24 -23.80 7.12
N VAL A 895 63.91 -22.89 6.41
CA VAL A 895 65.16 -23.07 5.67
C VAL A 895 66.13 -24.01 6.40
N GLY A 896 66.66 -24.99 5.67
CA GLY A 896 67.80 -25.81 6.07
C GLY A 896 68.35 -26.59 4.87
N SER A 897 69.51 -26.12 4.38
CA SER A 897 70.40 -26.64 3.33
C SER A 897 69.88 -26.75 1.90
#